data_AF-A0AB40BFK6-F1
#
_entry.id   AF-A0AB40BFK6-F1
#
_cell.length_a   1.000
_cell.length_b   1.000
_cell.length_c   1.000
_cell.angle_alpha   90.00
_cell.angle_beta   90.00
_cell.angle_gamma   90.00
#
_symmetry.space_group_name_H-M   'P 1'
#
loop_
_entity.id
_entity.type
_entity.pdbx_description
1 polymer ?
#
loop_
_entity_poly.entity_id
_entity_poly.type
_entity_poly.pdbx_seq_one_letter_code
_entity_poly.pdbx_strand_id
1 'polypeptide(L)'
;MTISMDLNASPLPEEDEQPLEEPVGEDIIEGGHIESSVETFRREREERRRRLKRENQDEGQKRSFHQSRNDFTPQNRNFNSYRRVKQLPQGWLDCPSAGQCIGLIIPSKVPLDETYNETVPPGKRYSSKQVIHNQRKAGRDLGLVVDLTNTSRYYSPSEWIKQGIKHVKVMQFLSRQKHSKKYVLVHCTHGHNRTGFMIVHFLMRTQLLHVADALHTFSQARPPGIYKQDYIEALYTFYHENPENWICPSTPEWKRPSDLDLNGEAVQDDDDDADTAGHLHVDTENKDITNDDVLGDAIPYDQQDAMRQYCYQLLDLASSGRGNAHFPGSHPVSLNRDNLQLLRQRYYYATWKADGTRYMMLITMHGCYLIDRNFCFRRVQMRFPLKSSTTSEGFHNLTLIDGEMIIDTIPGLGLKRRYLAYDLMALNSHSVGKLPFSERWKLLEEEIIRPRNLEKKQFECDSRVNPLYKYDMEPFGVRRKDFWLLSTVTKLVREFIPRLSHAADGLIFQGWDDPYVPRTHQGLLKWKYPEMNSVDFLFEVGSDNRELLFLFERGRKKLMDGARVIFKEEEDAASLSGKVIECSWDPEEGCWNCMRVRVDKSTPNDINTYRKVMRSITDNITEEVLLNEIGEIIGLPMYADRIAKAHQQQQHQRRR
;
A
#
# COMPACT_ATOMS: atom_id res chain seq x y z
N MET A 1 -31.52 -51.78 -33.17
CA MET A 1 -31.64 -50.54 -33.95
C MET A 1 -31.56 -49.38 -32.98
N THR A 2 -30.62 -48.50 -33.25
CA THR A 2 -30.29 -47.25 -32.56
C THR A 2 -31.51 -46.34 -32.41
N ILE A 3 -31.78 -45.87 -31.19
CA ILE A 3 -32.66 -44.72 -30.95
C ILE A 3 -31.76 -43.56 -30.53
N SER A 4 -31.72 -42.59 -31.43
CA SER A 4 -31.13 -41.27 -31.32
C SER A 4 -32.29 -40.28 -31.09
N MET A 5 -32.05 -39.29 -30.22
CA MET A 5 -32.49 -37.88 -30.27
C MET A 5 -32.68 -37.36 -28.83
N ASP A 6 -31.75 -36.56 -28.32
CA ASP A 6 -31.63 -35.09 -28.46
C ASP A 6 -32.51 -34.35 -27.42
N LEU A 7 -31.85 -33.89 -26.34
CA LEU A 7 -32.44 -33.18 -25.20
C LEU A 7 -31.95 -31.73 -25.23
N ASN A 8 -32.79 -30.85 -25.74
CA ASN A 8 -32.66 -29.40 -25.60
C ASN A 8 -34.06 -28.79 -25.44
N ALA A 9 -34.48 -28.55 -24.19
CA ALA A 9 -35.39 -27.46 -23.79
C ALA A 9 -35.67 -27.55 -22.28
N SER A 10 -35.31 -26.51 -21.54
CA SER A 10 -35.65 -26.33 -20.13
C SER A 10 -37.15 -26.04 -19.92
N PRO A 11 -37.78 -26.56 -18.85
CA PRO A 11 -39.11 -26.11 -18.42
C PRO A 11 -39.03 -24.90 -17.48
N LEU A 12 -39.94 -23.94 -17.69
CA LEU A 12 -40.21 -22.79 -16.83
C LEU A 12 -41.01 -23.23 -15.59
N PRO A 13 -40.83 -22.61 -14.41
CA PRO A 13 -41.66 -22.88 -13.23
C PRO A 13 -42.91 -22.00 -13.17
N GLU A 14 -43.95 -22.61 -12.61
CA GLU A 14 -45.33 -22.15 -12.43
C GLU A 14 -45.48 -20.99 -11.43
N GLU A 15 -46.51 -20.19 -11.67
CA GLU A 15 -46.99 -19.06 -10.86
C GLU A 15 -47.80 -19.57 -9.67
N ASP A 16 -47.61 -18.98 -8.49
CA ASP A 16 -48.60 -19.04 -7.40
C ASP A 16 -48.67 -17.70 -6.62
N GLU A 17 -49.87 -17.14 -6.67
CA GLU A 17 -50.66 -16.40 -5.67
C GLU A 17 -50.10 -15.13 -4.98
N GLN A 18 -50.64 -13.98 -5.44
CA GLN A 18 -50.76 -12.72 -4.69
C GLN A 18 -51.98 -12.74 -3.75
N PRO A 19 -51.93 -12.02 -2.61
CA PRO A 19 -53.12 -11.44 -2.02
C PRO A 19 -53.06 -9.90 -1.95
N LEU A 20 -54.00 -9.29 -2.69
CA LEU A 20 -54.91 -8.18 -2.32
C LEU A 20 -54.38 -7.01 -1.47
N GLU A 21 -54.23 -5.85 -2.12
CA GLU A 21 -54.25 -4.53 -1.48
C GLU A 21 -55.69 -3.98 -1.44
N GLU A 22 -56.14 -3.57 -0.25
CA GLU A 22 -57.22 -2.57 -0.10
C GLU A 22 -56.70 -1.35 0.69
N PRO A 23 -57.22 -0.14 0.40
CA PRO A 23 -56.58 1.12 0.74
C PRO A 23 -57.04 1.66 2.09
N VAL A 24 -56.12 2.17 2.91
CA VAL A 24 -56.45 2.96 4.10
C VAL A 24 -55.65 4.26 4.12
N GLY A 25 -56.40 5.34 3.91
CA GLY A 25 -56.35 6.62 4.63
C GLY A 25 -54.99 7.26 4.92
N GLU A 26 -54.74 8.38 4.25
CA GLU A 26 -53.83 9.42 4.71
C GLU A 26 -54.18 9.86 6.14
N ASP A 27 -53.30 9.61 7.11
CA ASP A 27 -53.17 10.42 8.31
C ASP A 27 -51.70 10.81 8.47
N ILE A 28 -51.48 12.11 8.29
CA ILE A 28 -50.19 12.79 8.38
C ILE A 28 -49.77 12.82 9.85
N ILE A 29 -48.72 12.08 10.21
CA ILE A 29 -47.94 12.30 11.44
C ILE A 29 -46.46 12.32 11.06
N GLU A 30 -45.79 13.41 11.46
CA GLU A 30 -44.49 13.90 10.99
C GLU A 30 -43.38 12.84 10.91
N GLY A 31 -42.84 12.66 9.71
CA GLY A 31 -41.73 11.76 9.42
C GLY A 31 -40.40 12.24 10.01
N GLY A 32 -39.79 11.38 10.83
CA GLY A 32 -38.36 11.47 11.13
C GLY A 32 -37.54 11.19 9.87
N HIS A 33 -36.87 12.23 9.36
CA HIS A 33 -35.99 12.15 8.20
C HIS A 33 -34.82 11.19 8.49
N ILE A 34 -34.77 10.05 7.80
CA ILE A 34 -33.60 9.16 7.81
C ILE A 34 -32.57 9.77 6.85
N GLU A 35 -31.64 10.56 7.40
CA GLU A 35 -30.50 11.13 6.65
C GLU A 35 -29.63 10.01 6.07
N SER A 36 -29.32 10.08 4.77
CA SER A 36 -28.31 9.21 4.17
C SER A 36 -26.91 9.64 4.62
N SER A 37 -25.95 8.70 4.65
CA SER A 37 -24.57 8.97 5.06
C SER A 37 -23.92 10.11 4.25
N VAL A 38 -24.36 10.33 3.01
CA VAL A 38 -23.88 11.42 2.14
C VAL A 38 -24.44 12.78 2.56
N GLU A 39 -25.68 12.83 3.06
CA GLU A 39 -26.30 14.02 3.66
C GLU A 39 -25.58 14.40 4.96
N THR A 40 -25.29 13.42 5.82
CA THR A 40 -24.58 13.61 7.09
C THR A 40 -23.18 14.19 6.87
N PHE A 41 -22.43 13.69 5.89
CA PHE A 41 -21.11 14.25 5.53
C PHE A 41 -21.18 15.67 4.96
N ARG A 42 -22.24 16.02 4.22
CA ARG A 42 -22.45 17.38 3.72
C ARG A 42 -22.77 18.34 4.86
N ARG A 43 -23.63 17.93 5.78
CA ARG A 43 -24.01 18.70 6.96
C ARG A 43 -22.83 18.91 7.92
N GLU A 44 -22.06 17.86 8.22
CA GLU A 44 -20.85 17.98 9.05
C GLU A 44 -19.79 18.91 8.42
N ARG A 45 -19.69 18.91 7.08
CA ARG A 45 -18.78 19.81 6.35
C ARG A 45 -19.24 21.26 6.39
N GLU A 46 -20.55 21.51 6.34
CA GLU A 46 -21.12 22.85 6.49
C GLU A 46 -21.08 23.35 7.94
N GLU A 47 -21.28 22.47 8.92
CA GLU A 47 -21.12 22.79 10.35
C GLU A 47 -19.66 23.09 10.70
N ARG A 48 -18.67 22.36 10.15
CA ARG A 48 -17.25 22.72 10.29
C ARG A 48 -16.92 24.08 9.69
N ARG A 49 -17.50 24.41 8.52
CA ARG A 49 -17.36 25.74 7.91
C ARG A 49 -18.02 26.86 8.74
N ARG A 50 -19.12 26.57 9.45
CA ARG A 50 -19.79 27.52 10.34
C ARG A 50 -19.07 27.66 11.69
N ARG A 51 -18.46 26.59 12.23
CA ARG A 51 -17.60 26.63 13.43
C ARG A 51 -16.35 27.47 13.19
N LEU A 52 -15.65 27.27 12.08
CA LEU A 52 -14.49 28.09 11.69
C LEU A 52 -14.83 29.58 11.49
N LYS A 53 -16.07 29.90 11.13
CA LYS A 53 -16.56 31.29 11.04
C LYS A 53 -16.92 31.90 12.40
N ARG A 54 -17.28 31.10 13.40
CA ARG A 54 -17.57 31.53 14.78
C ARG A 54 -16.28 31.63 15.62
N GLU A 55 -15.36 30.70 15.44
CA GLU A 55 -14.03 30.71 16.08
C GLU A 55 -13.19 31.92 15.62
N ASN A 56 -13.31 32.35 14.35
CA ASN A 56 -12.70 33.59 13.86
C ASN A 56 -13.41 34.89 14.33
N GLN A 57 -14.54 34.80 15.03
CA GLN A 57 -15.22 35.95 15.64
C GLN A 57 -14.94 36.10 17.15
N ASP A 58 -14.51 35.04 17.84
CA ASP A 58 -14.29 35.03 19.29
C ASP A 58 -12.81 35.24 19.73
N GLU A 59 -11.83 35.24 18.82
CA GLU A 59 -10.44 35.64 19.14
C GLU A 59 -10.23 37.16 19.15
N GLY A 60 -11.17 37.88 19.75
CA GLY A 60 -11.08 39.30 20.03
C GLY A 60 -11.01 39.57 21.52
N GLN A 61 -9.93 39.20 22.23
CA GLN A 61 -9.35 39.99 23.36
C GLN A 61 -8.18 39.30 24.11
N LYS A 62 -6.99 39.94 23.97
CA LYS A 62 -5.84 40.07 24.91
C LYS A 62 -4.92 38.85 25.19
N ARG A 63 -3.65 38.96 24.72
CA ARG A 63 -2.50 39.45 25.52
C ARG A 63 -1.22 39.73 24.67
N SER A 64 -0.94 41.03 24.53
CA SER A 64 0.34 41.77 24.40
C SER A 64 1.67 41.01 24.28
N PHE A 65 2.47 41.34 23.25
CA PHE A 65 3.84 41.87 23.40
C PHE A 65 4.25 42.81 22.23
N HIS A 66 4.56 44.06 22.58
CA HIS A 66 5.42 45.08 21.94
C HIS A 66 5.11 45.55 20.50
N GLN A 67 4.43 46.71 20.45
CA GLN A 67 4.26 47.58 19.29
C GLN A 67 5.60 48.19 18.85
N SER A 68 5.91 48.09 17.56
CA SER A 68 6.56 49.18 16.83
C SER A 68 5.54 49.79 15.87
N ARG A 69 5.37 51.10 16.01
CA ARG A 69 4.30 51.96 15.51
C ARG A 69 4.46 52.16 14.00
N ASN A 70 3.41 51.90 13.21
CA ASN A 70 3.23 52.51 11.90
C ASN A 70 1.84 53.16 11.85
N ASP A 71 1.83 54.48 12.01
CA ASP A 71 0.66 55.33 11.81
C ASP A 71 0.28 55.34 10.31
N PHE A 72 -0.92 54.88 9.98
CA PHE A 72 -1.58 55.24 8.73
C PHE A 72 -2.59 56.35 9.01
N THR A 73 -2.22 57.58 8.67
CA THR A 73 -3.19 58.65 8.39
C THR A 73 -3.68 58.50 6.94
N PRO A 74 -4.99 58.66 6.67
CA PRO A 74 -5.52 58.52 5.31
C PRO A 74 -5.29 59.82 4.53
N GLN A 75 -4.23 59.87 3.72
CA GLN A 75 -4.06 60.91 2.71
C GLN A 75 -4.48 60.41 1.33
N ASN A 76 -5.63 60.94 0.93
CA ASN A 76 -6.16 60.98 -0.42
C ASN A 76 -5.07 61.45 -1.42
N ARG A 77 -4.57 60.58 -2.31
CA ARG A 77 -3.69 60.96 -3.44
C ARG A 77 -3.75 59.94 -4.58
N ASN A 78 -4.47 60.34 -5.63
CA ASN A 78 -4.23 60.14 -7.07
C ASN A 78 -3.77 58.77 -7.60
N PHE A 79 -4.59 58.26 -8.53
CA PHE A 79 -4.23 57.31 -9.57
C PHE A 79 -2.84 57.60 -10.16
N ASN A 80 -1.88 56.69 -9.93
CA ASN A 80 -0.81 56.40 -10.88
C ASN A 80 -0.33 54.96 -10.68
N SER A 81 -0.67 54.11 -11.65
CA SER A 81 -0.28 52.71 -11.73
C SER A 81 1.21 52.58 -12.09
N TYR A 82 2.09 52.59 -11.10
CA TYR A 82 3.44 52.03 -11.29
C TYR A 82 3.33 50.49 -11.24
N ARG A 83 3.44 49.84 -12.39
CA ARG A 83 3.65 48.38 -12.47
C ARG A 83 4.85 48.02 -11.60
N ARG A 84 4.64 47.25 -10.52
CA ARG A 84 5.77 46.57 -9.85
C ARG A 84 6.44 45.68 -10.89
N VAL A 85 7.68 46.02 -11.28
CA VAL A 85 8.49 45.23 -12.19
C VAL A 85 8.69 43.85 -11.56
N LYS A 86 8.26 42.78 -12.23
CA LYS A 86 8.46 41.42 -11.72
C LYS A 86 9.96 41.11 -11.75
N GLN A 87 10.53 40.81 -10.58
CA GLN A 87 11.93 40.41 -10.46
C GLN A 87 12.16 39.03 -11.10
N LEU A 88 13.24 38.93 -11.85
CA LEU A 88 13.68 37.68 -12.46
C LEU A 88 14.21 36.73 -11.40
N PRO A 89 14.01 35.40 -11.54
CA PRO A 89 14.67 34.45 -10.66
C PRO A 89 16.18 34.57 -10.80
N GLN A 90 16.89 34.55 -9.67
CA GLN A 90 18.34 34.68 -9.65
C GLN A 90 18.98 33.59 -10.53
N GLY A 91 19.88 34.00 -11.42
CA GLY A 91 20.59 33.11 -12.34
C GLY A 91 19.77 32.57 -13.51
N TRP A 92 18.51 33.00 -13.69
CA TRP A 92 17.66 32.51 -14.79
C TRP A 92 18.16 32.96 -16.17
N LEU A 93 18.74 34.16 -16.27
CA LEU A 93 19.10 34.79 -17.53
C LEU A 93 20.17 34.00 -18.29
N ASP A 94 21.22 33.58 -17.58
CA ASP A 94 22.37 32.86 -18.14
C ASP A 94 22.23 31.33 -18.05
N CYS A 95 21.20 30.84 -17.35
CA CYS A 95 20.84 29.43 -17.37
C CYS A 95 20.43 28.98 -18.79
N PRO A 96 20.99 27.88 -19.33
CA PRO A 96 20.63 27.37 -20.65
C PRO A 96 19.13 27.03 -20.77
N SER A 97 18.50 27.31 -21.91
CA SER A 97 17.03 27.23 -22.01
C SER A 97 16.42 25.83 -21.91
N ALA A 98 16.99 24.83 -22.58
CA ALA A 98 16.54 23.43 -22.53
C ALA A 98 17.70 22.47 -22.76
N GLY A 99 17.56 21.22 -22.31
CA GLY A 99 18.47 20.12 -22.60
C GLY A 99 18.03 19.30 -23.81
N GLN A 100 18.77 18.22 -24.09
CA GLN A 100 18.38 17.19 -25.04
C GLN A 100 17.23 16.34 -24.49
N CYS A 101 16.47 15.71 -25.39
CA CYS A 101 15.39 14.83 -24.97
C CYS A 101 15.91 13.49 -24.46
N ILE A 102 15.35 13.03 -23.34
CA ILE A 102 15.54 11.69 -22.80
C ILE A 102 14.28 10.90 -23.13
N GLY A 103 14.34 10.08 -24.18
CA GLY A 103 13.15 9.50 -24.79
C GLY A 103 12.20 10.60 -25.30
N LEU A 104 11.00 10.68 -24.72
CA LEU A 104 10.01 11.73 -25.04
C LEU A 104 10.03 12.91 -24.05
N ILE A 105 10.93 12.93 -23.05
CA ILE A 105 10.96 13.97 -22.01
C ILE A 105 12.03 15.01 -22.35
N ILE A 106 11.69 16.29 -22.25
CA ILE A 106 12.60 17.41 -22.50
C ILE A 106 12.76 18.22 -21.20
N PRO A 107 13.95 18.19 -20.56
CA PRO A 107 14.23 19.05 -19.41
C PRO A 107 14.43 20.50 -19.86
N SER A 108 13.83 21.44 -19.16
CA SER A 108 13.83 22.85 -19.52
C SER A 108 13.80 23.77 -18.31
N LYS A 109 14.33 24.99 -18.44
CA LYS A 109 14.09 26.06 -17.46
C LYS A 109 12.68 26.62 -17.62
N VAL A 110 12.18 27.32 -16.61
CA VAL A 110 10.84 27.91 -16.70
C VAL A 110 10.78 28.96 -17.83
N PRO A 111 9.80 28.90 -18.75
CA PRO A 111 9.56 29.99 -19.67
C PRO A 111 8.92 31.17 -18.94
N LEU A 112 9.24 32.39 -19.37
CA LEU A 112 8.66 33.61 -18.80
C LEU A 112 7.70 34.25 -19.82
N ASP A 113 6.55 34.69 -19.34
CA ASP A 113 5.58 35.40 -20.16
C ASP A 113 6.05 36.83 -20.51
N GLU A 114 5.24 37.51 -21.32
CA GLU A 114 5.54 38.84 -21.83
C GLU A 114 5.67 39.91 -20.72
N THR A 115 5.23 39.63 -19.49
CA THR A 115 5.36 40.56 -18.36
C THR A 115 6.80 40.74 -17.89
N TYR A 116 7.72 39.87 -18.32
CA TYR A 116 9.16 39.97 -18.06
C TYR A 116 9.96 40.61 -19.22
N ASN A 117 9.30 41.08 -20.28
CA ASN A 117 9.99 41.63 -21.46
C ASN A 117 10.79 42.91 -21.19
N GLU A 118 10.44 43.65 -20.13
CA GLU A 118 11.17 44.85 -19.67
C GLU A 118 12.46 44.49 -18.92
N THR A 119 12.51 43.32 -18.27
CA THR A 119 13.69 42.83 -17.51
C THR A 119 14.55 41.86 -18.31
N VAL A 120 14.02 41.23 -19.35
CA VAL A 120 14.73 40.26 -20.20
C VAL A 120 15.06 40.86 -21.57
N PRO A 121 16.36 41.04 -21.91
CA PRO A 121 16.79 41.52 -23.22
C PRO A 121 16.24 40.65 -24.37
N PRO A 122 15.87 41.24 -25.53
CA PRO A 122 15.25 40.51 -26.65
C PRO A 122 15.97 39.21 -27.07
N GLY A 123 17.30 39.20 -27.08
CA GLY A 123 18.11 38.02 -27.45
C GLY A 123 18.15 36.89 -26.41
N LYS A 124 17.72 37.15 -25.17
CA LYS A 124 17.70 36.17 -24.06
C LYS A 124 16.29 35.77 -23.63
N ARG A 125 15.26 36.24 -24.35
CA ARG A 125 13.86 35.88 -24.07
C ARG A 125 13.62 34.39 -24.27
N TYR A 126 12.83 33.81 -23.37
CA TYR A 126 12.42 32.41 -23.44
C TYR A 126 10.97 32.27 -22.96
N SER A 127 10.03 32.50 -23.87
CA SER A 127 8.59 32.43 -23.61
C SER A 127 7.98 31.10 -24.08
N SER A 128 6.78 30.78 -23.62
CA SER A 128 6.03 29.57 -24.04
C SER A 128 5.95 29.45 -25.57
N LYS A 129 5.73 30.56 -26.28
CA LYS A 129 5.72 30.61 -27.76
C LYS A 129 7.08 30.22 -28.36
N GLN A 130 8.17 30.75 -27.81
CA GLN A 130 9.53 30.42 -28.24
C GLN A 130 9.89 28.96 -27.93
N VAL A 131 9.46 28.43 -26.78
CA VAL A 131 9.61 27.00 -26.46
C VAL A 131 8.98 26.15 -27.55
N ILE A 132 7.68 26.37 -27.83
CA ILE A 132 6.93 25.59 -28.82
C ILE A 132 7.58 25.68 -30.20
N HIS A 133 7.94 26.90 -30.63
CA HIS A 133 8.60 27.11 -31.91
C HIS A 133 9.94 26.37 -32.00
N ASN A 134 10.79 26.50 -30.98
CA ASN A 134 12.11 25.87 -30.95
C ASN A 134 12.02 24.35 -30.94
N GLN A 135 11.07 23.77 -30.19
CA GLN A 135 10.88 22.32 -30.15
C GLN A 135 10.32 21.80 -31.49
N ARG A 136 9.35 22.49 -32.10
CA ARG A 136 8.85 22.13 -33.44
C ARG A 136 9.92 22.21 -34.51
N LYS A 137 10.79 23.23 -34.47
CA LYS A 137 11.94 23.36 -35.37
C LYS A 137 12.92 22.19 -35.22
N ALA A 138 13.05 21.65 -34.01
CA ALA A 138 13.84 20.45 -33.74
C ALA A 138 13.09 19.13 -34.02
N GLY A 139 11.94 19.18 -34.71
CA GLY A 139 11.15 18.00 -35.06
C GLY A 139 10.32 17.41 -33.92
N ARG A 140 10.17 18.13 -32.80
CA ARG A 140 9.50 17.64 -31.58
C ARG A 140 8.18 18.37 -31.35
N ASP A 141 7.06 17.65 -31.46
CA ASP A 141 5.74 18.19 -31.11
C ASP A 141 5.43 17.95 -29.63
N LEU A 142 5.10 19.02 -28.90
CA LEU A 142 4.79 18.96 -27.46
C LEU A 142 3.33 18.54 -27.25
N GLY A 143 3.10 17.64 -26.29
CA GLY A 143 1.76 17.20 -25.89
C GLY A 143 1.41 17.53 -24.44
N LEU A 144 2.43 17.75 -23.60
CA LEU A 144 2.29 17.98 -22.16
C LEU A 144 3.42 18.87 -21.63
N VAL A 145 3.10 19.76 -20.70
CA VAL A 145 4.04 20.49 -19.85
C VAL A 145 3.82 20.09 -18.40
N VAL A 146 4.91 19.72 -17.73
CA VAL A 146 4.96 19.43 -16.30
C VAL A 146 5.72 20.56 -15.61
N ASP A 147 5.01 21.35 -14.81
CA ASP A 147 5.50 22.49 -14.06
C ASP A 147 5.77 22.10 -12.60
N LEU A 148 7.06 22.06 -12.24
CA LEU A 148 7.57 21.74 -10.91
C LEU A 148 7.83 23.00 -10.04
N THR A 149 7.43 24.19 -10.51
CA THR A 149 7.64 25.43 -9.75
C THR A 149 6.60 25.57 -8.64
N ASN A 150 7.02 26.09 -7.48
CA ASN A 150 6.10 26.38 -6.37
C ASN A 150 5.48 27.78 -6.48
N THR A 151 5.23 28.26 -7.70
CA THR A 151 4.69 29.61 -7.92
C THR A 151 3.92 29.68 -9.23
N SER A 152 2.97 30.59 -9.36
CA SER A 152 2.22 30.85 -10.59
C SER A 152 2.62 32.18 -11.26
N ARG A 153 3.73 32.79 -10.82
CA ARG A 153 4.14 34.15 -11.23
C ARG A 153 4.72 34.25 -12.65
N TYR A 154 5.20 33.13 -13.20
CA TYR A 154 6.04 33.08 -14.40
C TYR A 154 5.28 33.11 -15.73
N TYR A 155 4.18 32.37 -15.84
CA TYR A 155 3.32 32.35 -17.03
C TYR A 155 1.92 31.82 -16.70
N SER A 156 0.96 32.08 -17.61
CA SER A 156 -0.39 31.51 -17.51
C SER A 156 -0.49 30.14 -18.20
N PRO A 157 -1.00 29.08 -17.53
CA PRO A 157 -1.24 27.77 -18.15
C PRO A 157 -2.08 27.81 -19.43
N SER A 158 -2.95 28.83 -19.55
CA SER A 158 -3.81 29.04 -20.72
C SER A 158 -3.04 29.18 -22.03
N GLU A 159 -1.78 29.62 -22.00
CA GLU A 159 -0.93 29.76 -23.20
C GLU A 159 -0.63 28.41 -23.85
N TRP A 160 -0.47 27.36 -23.05
CA TRP A 160 -0.24 25.99 -23.52
C TRP A 160 -1.52 25.35 -24.01
N ILE A 161 -2.60 25.51 -23.24
CA ILE A 161 -3.91 24.90 -23.54
C ILE A 161 -4.45 25.41 -24.87
N LYS A 162 -4.29 26.71 -25.16
CA LYS A 162 -4.67 27.31 -26.46
C LYS A 162 -3.93 26.69 -27.66
N GLN A 163 -2.76 26.11 -27.44
CA GLN A 163 -1.95 25.44 -28.46
C GLN A 163 -2.20 23.92 -28.50
N GLY A 164 -3.21 23.42 -27.78
CA GLY A 164 -3.52 22.00 -27.67
C GLY A 164 -2.53 21.21 -26.81
N ILE A 165 -1.71 21.90 -26.01
CA ILE A 165 -0.72 21.29 -25.13
C ILE A 165 -1.29 21.25 -23.72
N LYS A 166 -1.34 20.06 -23.11
CA LYS A 166 -1.81 19.93 -21.72
C LYS A 166 -0.78 20.56 -20.78
N HIS A 167 -1.24 21.14 -19.68
CA HIS A 167 -0.38 21.69 -18.63
C HIS A 167 -0.77 21.08 -17.28
N VAL A 168 0.23 20.64 -16.52
CA VAL A 168 0.05 20.04 -15.20
C VAL A 168 1.06 20.65 -14.24
N LYS A 169 0.58 21.13 -13.09
CA LYS A 169 1.40 21.53 -11.94
C LYS A 169 1.47 20.36 -10.95
N VAL A 170 2.63 20.11 -10.34
CA VAL A 170 2.86 18.95 -9.44
C VAL A 170 1.79 18.80 -8.35
N MET A 171 1.25 19.92 -7.86
CA MET A 171 0.18 19.95 -6.86
C MET A 171 -1.18 19.38 -7.32
N GLN A 172 -1.36 19.01 -8.59
CA GLN A 172 -2.65 18.56 -9.16
C GLN A 172 -2.54 17.29 -10.02
N PHE A 173 -1.61 16.37 -9.72
CA PHE A 173 -1.43 15.18 -10.53
C PHE A 173 -2.56 14.15 -10.37
N LEU A 174 -3.44 14.00 -11.39
CA LEU A 174 -4.21 12.78 -11.67
C LEU A 174 -4.54 12.63 -13.18
N SER A 175 -4.00 11.56 -13.77
CA SER A 175 -4.48 10.80 -14.94
C SER A 175 -4.36 11.34 -16.39
N ARG A 176 -4.14 10.36 -17.28
CA ARG A 176 -4.38 10.31 -18.75
C ARG A 176 -3.36 10.91 -19.71
N GLN A 177 -2.47 10.04 -20.19
CA GLN A 177 -1.97 10.08 -21.57
C GLN A 177 -2.24 8.73 -22.24
N LYS A 178 -3.20 8.70 -23.18
CA LYS A 178 -3.21 7.67 -24.24
C LYS A 178 -1.99 7.92 -25.11
N HIS A 179 -1.34 6.85 -25.57
CA HIS A 179 -0.16 6.87 -26.44
C HIS A 179 -0.30 7.90 -27.57
N SER A 180 0.29 9.07 -27.38
CA SER A 180 0.61 9.99 -28.47
C SER A 180 2.14 10.05 -28.52
N LYS A 181 2.74 10.01 -29.72
CA LYS A 181 4.19 10.16 -29.92
C LYS A 181 4.69 11.59 -29.63
N LYS A 182 3.97 12.35 -28.79
CA LYS A 182 4.28 13.74 -28.46
C LYS A 182 5.23 13.80 -27.27
N TYR A 183 6.04 14.85 -27.26
CA TYR A 183 7.03 15.10 -26.23
C TYR A 183 6.41 15.77 -24.99
N VAL A 184 7.02 15.51 -23.84
CA VAL A 184 6.68 16.10 -22.54
C VAL A 184 7.77 17.08 -22.14
N LEU A 185 7.43 18.35 -21.96
CA LEU A 185 8.34 19.34 -21.41
C LEU A 185 8.26 19.30 -19.88
N VAL A 186 9.39 19.12 -19.19
CA VAL A 186 9.44 19.15 -17.72
C VAL A 186 10.34 20.30 -17.31
N HIS A 187 9.83 21.20 -16.46
CA HIS A 187 10.61 22.32 -15.98
C HIS A 187 10.40 22.59 -14.49
N CYS A 188 11.46 23.09 -13.86
CA CYS A 188 11.38 23.87 -12.62
C CYS A 188 11.87 25.29 -12.92
N THR A 189 12.35 26.04 -11.93
CA THR A 189 12.90 27.39 -12.17
C THR A 189 14.05 27.35 -13.18
N HIS A 190 15.08 26.54 -12.93
CA HIS A 190 16.26 26.42 -13.80
C HIS A 190 16.29 25.13 -14.63
N GLY A 191 15.46 24.14 -14.31
CA GLY A 191 15.39 22.88 -15.05
C GLY A 191 16.49 21.86 -14.72
N HIS A 192 17.08 21.94 -13.52
CA HIS A 192 18.20 21.07 -13.11
C HIS A 192 17.85 20.18 -11.91
N ASN A 193 17.76 20.69 -10.68
CA ASN A 193 17.61 19.84 -9.49
C ASN A 193 16.24 19.13 -9.40
N ARG A 194 15.13 19.87 -9.21
CA ARG A 194 13.76 19.29 -9.16
C ARG A 194 13.41 18.51 -10.44
N THR A 195 13.79 19.05 -11.60
CA THR A 195 13.57 18.43 -12.92
C THR A 195 14.37 17.14 -13.06
N GLY A 196 15.65 17.15 -12.72
CA GLY A 196 16.52 15.98 -12.72
C GLY A 196 16.04 14.92 -11.76
N PHE A 197 15.68 15.30 -10.54
CA PHE A 197 15.15 14.38 -9.53
C PHE A 197 13.91 13.62 -10.03
N MET A 198 12.94 14.35 -10.62
CA MET A 198 11.76 13.73 -11.23
C MET A 198 12.13 12.80 -12.39
N ILE A 199 13.03 13.24 -13.28
CA ILE A 199 13.43 12.47 -14.47
C ILE A 199 14.22 11.21 -14.07
N VAL A 200 15.13 11.31 -13.11
CA VAL A 200 15.90 10.16 -12.59
C VAL A 200 14.94 9.15 -11.98
N HIS A 201 13.99 9.56 -11.14
CA HIS A 201 12.94 8.67 -10.65
C HIS A 201 12.13 8.02 -11.78
N PHE A 202 11.81 8.75 -12.85
CA PHE A 202 11.13 8.20 -14.02
C PHE A 202 11.99 7.15 -14.73
N LEU A 203 13.27 7.43 -14.95
CA LEU A 203 14.22 6.50 -15.56
C LEU A 203 14.36 5.23 -14.73
N MET A 204 14.61 5.35 -13.44
CA MET A 204 14.71 4.21 -12.50
C MET A 204 13.43 3.35 -12.43
N ARG A 205 12.27 3.90 -12.83
CA ARG A 205 10.97 3.19 -12.80
C ARG A 205 10.55 2.60 -14.15
N THR A 206 11.17 3.06 -15.24
CA THR A 206 10.83 2.68 -16.61
C THR A 206 11.95 1.93 -17.32
N GLN A 207 13.17 2.05 -16.80
CA GLN A 207 14.39 1.44 -17.32
C GLN A 207 15.10 0.70 -16.18
N LEU A 208 15.82 -0.35 -16.52
CA LEU A 208 16.63 -1.15 -15.59
C LEU A 208 17.98 -0.45 -15.39
N LEU A 209 17.97 0.72 -14.76
CA LEU A 209 19.17 1.51 -14.49
C LEU A 209 19.49 1.52 -13.00
N HIS A 210 20.77 1.72 -12.69
CA HIS A 210 21.22 2.15 -11.36
C HIS A 210 21.12 3.67 -11.23
N VAL A 211 21.09 4.17 -9.99
CA VAL A 211 20.98 5.60 -9.70
C VAL A 211 22.11 6.37 -10.39
N ALA A 212 23.32 5.83 -10.38
CA ALA A 212 24.47 6.42 -11.05
C ALA A 212 24.26 6.57 -12.57
N ASP A 213 23.76 5.54 -13.24
CA ASP A 213 23.51 5.55 -14.69
C ASP A 213 22.38 6.50 -15.08
N ALA A 214 21.32 6.55 -14.25
CA ALA A 214 20.21 7.47 -14.45
C ALA A 214 20.64 8.93 -14.24
N LEU A 215 21.46 9.20 -13.22
CA LEU A 215 22.07 10.51 -12.99
C LEU A 215 23.00 10.91 -14.14
N HIS A 216 23.81 9.98 -14.65
CA HIS A 216 24.68 10.21 -15.80
C HIS A 216 23.87 10.50 -17.08
N THR A 217 22.82 9.72 -17.33
CA THR A 217 21.91 9.95 -18.47
C THR A 217 21.29 11.35 -18.41
N PHE A 218 20.87 11.78 -17.22
CA PHE A 218 20.35 13.13 -17.04
C PHE A 218 21.43 14.20 -17.23
N SER A 219 22.64 14.00 -16.70
CA SER A 219 23.72 14.99 -16.83
C SER A 219 24.19 15.17 -18.28
N GLN A 220 24.21 14.10 -19.09
CA GLN A 220 24.49 14.19 -20.53
C GLN A 220 23.41 14.98 -21.29
N ALA A 221 22.14 14.72 -20.97
CA ALA A 221 21.04 15.43 -21.62
C ALA A 221 20.90 16.88 -21.16
N ARG A 222 21.26 17.19 -19.91
CA ARG A 222 21.13 18.50 -19.29
C ARG A 222 22.36 18.85 -18.43
N PRO A 223 23.52 19.15 -19.02
CA PRO A 223 24.74 19.45 -18.26
C PRO A 223 24.57 20.65 -17.33
N PRO A 224 25.10 20.60 -16.08
CA PRO A 224 25.91 19.52 -15.52
C PRO A 224 25.09 18.38 -14.86
N GLY A 225 23.76 18.42 -14.94
CA GLY A 225 22.85 17.53 -14.23
C GLY A 225 22.27 18.18 -12.97
N ILE A 226 22.03 17.34 -11.95
CA ILE A 226 21.67 17.77 -10.60
C ILE A 226 22.96 18.25 -9.91
N TYR A 227 22.93 19.44 -9.32
CA TYR A 227 24.10 20.07 -8.66
C TYR A 227 23.85 20.40 -7.18
N LYS A 228 22.69 20.04 -6.63
CA LYS A 228 22.43 20.06 -5.17
C LYS A 228 22.59 18.63 -4.63
N GLN A 229 23.50 18.47 -3.67
CA GLN A 229 23.87 17.18 -3.07
C GLN A 229 22.66 16.46 -2.45
N ASP A 230 21.81 17.16 -1.71
CA ASP A 230 20.66 16.57 -1.00
C ASP A 230 19.70 15.81 -1.92
N TYR A 231 19.52 16.28 -3.16
CA TYR A 231 18.69 15.58 -4.15
C TYR A 231 19.32 14.25 -4.59
N ILE A 232 20.65 14.21 -4.70
CA ILE A 232 21.40 13.02 -5.10
C ILE A 232 21.37 12.00 -3.95
N GLU A 233 21.64 12.45 -2.74
CA GLU A 233 21.56 11.62 -1.54
C GLU A 233 20.16 11.04 -1.32
N ALA A 234 19.12 11.87 -1.51
CA ALA A 234 17.73 11.41 -1.43
C ALA A 234 17.42 10.32 -2.47
N LEU A 235 17.99 10.38 -3.68
CA LEU A 235 17.83 9.33 -4.70
C LEU A 235 18.49 8.02 -4.26
N TYR A 236 19.75 8.07 -3.82
CA TYR A 236 20.48 6.89 -3.36
C TYR A 236 19.79 6.25 -2.14
N THR A 237 19.39 7.05 -1.16
CA THR A 237 18.62 6.60 0.00
C THR A 237 17.30 5.98 -0.43
N PHE A 238 16.53 6.62 -1.31
CA PHE A 238 15.24 6.09 -1.75
C PHE A 238 15.37 4.74 -2.46
N TYR A 239 16.41 4.54 -3.27
CA TYR A 239 16.62 3.29 -4.02
C TYR A 239 17.47 2.25 -3.28
N HIS A 240 17.87 2.54 -2.04
CA HIS A 240 18.78 1.72 -1.23
C HIS A 240 20.11 1.43 -1.94
N GLU A 241 20.57 2.31 -2.82
CA GLU A 241 21.84 2.17 -3.52
C GLU A 241 22.95 2.97 -2.84
N ASN A 242 24.21 2.57 -3.05
CA ASN A 242 25.37 3.31 -2.56
C ASN A 242 25.90 4.31 -3.60
N PRO A 243 26.23 5.55 -3.21
CA PRO A 243 26.90 6.51 -4.07
C PRO A 243 28.40 6.20 -4.17
N GLU A 244 28.79 5.05 -4.73
CA GLU A 244 30.22 4.82 -5.01
C GLU A 244 30.69 5.74 -6.16
N ASN A 245 31.68 6.58 -5.87
CA ASN A 245 32.40 7.45 -6.82
C ASN A 245 31.58 8.56 -7.51
N TRP A 246 30.34 8.84 -7.07
CA TRP A 246 29.59 9.98 -7.61
C TRP A 246 30.03 11.30 -6.96
N ILE A 247 30.67 12.16 -7.76
CA ILE A 247 31.01 13.53 -7.36
C ILE A 247 29.88 14.45 -7.84
N CYS A 248 29.17 15.06 -6.90
CA CYS A 248 28.16 16.06 -7.25
C CYS A 248 28.84 17.23 -7.98
N PRO A 249 28.31 17.63 -9.15
CA PRO A 249 28.80 18.81 -9.85
C PRO A 249 28.74 20.06 -8.96
N SER A 250 29.72 20.95 -9.13
CA SER A 250 29.69 22.24 -8.45
C SER A 250 28.55 23.11 -8.94
N THR A 251 28.05 24.00 -8.08
CA THR A 251 27.00 24.96 -8.45
C THR A 251 27.45 25.76 -9.68
N PRO A 252 26.66 25.75 -10.77
CA PRO A 252 27.01 26.44 -12.01
C PRO A 252 27.24 27.94 -11.79
N GLU A 253 28.16 28.53 -12.56
CA GLU A 253 28.52 29.95 -12.44
C GLU A 253 27.30 30.87 -12.54
N TRP A 254 26.38 30.59 -13.46
CA TRP A 254 25.14 31.37 -13.64
C TRP A 254 24.22 31.37 -12.41
N LYS A 255 24.38 30.44 -11.46
CA LYS A 255 23.59 30.40 -10.21
C LYS A 255 24.34 30.94 -9.00
N ARG A 256 25.66 31.15 -9.08
CA ARG A 256 26.43 31.68 -7.95
C ARG A 256 25.94 33.11 -7.66
N PRO A 257 25.74 33.49 -6.39
CA PRO A 257 25.44 34.86 -6.05
C PRO A 257 26.55 35.77 -6.57
N SER A 258 26.21 36.77 -7.38
CA SER A 258 27.16 37.81 -7.80
C SER A 258 27.51 38.78 -6.67
N ASP A 259 26.70 38.80 -5.61
CA ASP A 259 26.86 39.71 -4.47
C ASP A 259 27.13 38.88 -3.21
N LEU A 260 28.40 38.79 -2.83
CA LEU A 260 28.77 38.54 -1.43
C LEU A 260 28.29 39.76 -0.63
N ASP A 261 27.59 39.55 0.48
CA ASP A 261 27.44 40.63 1.45
C ASP A 261 28.82 41.01 2.01
N LEU A 262 28.93 42.18 2.64
CA LEU A 262 30.19 42.66 3.24
C LEU A 262 30.74 41.75 4.37
N ASN A 263 30.05 40.64 4.69
CA ASN A 263 30.45 39.65 5.68
C ASN A 263 30.72 38.25 5.07
N GLY A 264 30.62 38.06 3.76
CA GLY A 264 30.97 36.82 3.07
C GLY A 264 29.94 35.69 3.16
N GLU A 265 28.69 35.98 3.54
CA GLU A 265 27.61 34.97 3.55
C GLU A 265 26.66 35.11 2.35
N ALA A 266 26.23 33.98 1.80
CA ALA A 266 25.33 33.93 0.65
C ALA A 266 23.89 34.23 1.09
N VAL A 267 23.23 35.17 0.41
CA VAL A 267 21.80 35.45 0.59
C VAL A 267 20.98 34.21 0.21
N GLN A 268 20.18 33.69 1.14
CA GLN A 268 19.20 32.62 0.87
C GLN A 268 18.06 33.19 0.01
N ASP A 269 17.69 32.48 -1.07
CA ASP A 269 16.58 32.87 -1.94
C ASP A 269 15.22 32.52 -1.31
N ASP A 270 14.32 33.50 -1.18
CA ASP A 270 12.92 33.34 -0.70
C ASP A 270 12.02 32.46 -1.61
N ASP A 271 12.46 32.10 -2.83
CA ASP A 271 11.68 31.27 -3.79
C ASP A 271 11.98 29.75 -3.65
N ASP A 272 12.91 29.38 -2.76
CA ASP A 272 13.42 28.02 -2.55
C ASP A 272 13.02 27.44 -1.18
N ASP A 273 11.90 27.89 -0.60
CA ASP A 273 11.08 27.11 0.34
C ASP A 273 10.47 25.91 -0.42
N ALA A 274 11.34 25.01 -0.88
CA ALA A 274 10.97 23.61 -0.85
C ALA A 274 10.94 23.28 0.63
N ASP A 275 9.74 23.00 1.16
CA ASP A 275 9.59 22.09 2.29
C ASP A 275 10.67 21.03 2.11
N THR A 276 11.65 21.06 3.02
CA THR A 276 12.78 20.16 3.11
C THR A 276 12.34 18.83 2.55
N ALA A 277 12.86 18.43 1.38
CA ALA A 277 12.42 17.23 0.68
C ALA A 277 12.26 16.14 1.74
N GLY A 278 10.99 15.84 2.10
CA GLY A 278 10.60 15.45 3.44
C GLY A 278 11.71 14.63 4.04
N HIS A 279 12.45 15.19 5.00
CA HIS A 279 13.51 14.47 5.69
C HIS A 279 12.89 13.10 5.96
N LEU A 280 13.33 12.07 5.24
CA LEU A 280 13.21 10.71 5.70
C LEU A 280 14.22 10.67 6.84
N HIS A 281 13.91 11.42 7.90
CA HIS A 281 14.33 11.11 9.22
C HIS A 281 13.80 9.69 9.37
N VAL A 282 14.72 8.73 9.20
CA VAL A 282 14.68 7.54 10.01
C VAL A 282 14.89 8.07 11.41
N ASP A 283 13.83 8.67 11.96
CA ASP A 283 13.69 8.87 13.38
C ASP A 283 13.78 7.45 13.92
N THR A 284 14.98 7.14 14.38
CA THR A 284 15.22 6.09 15.36
C THR A 284 14.72 6.62 16.71
N GLU A 285 13.56 7.28 16.70
CA GLU A 285 12.68 7.28 17.85
C GLU A 285 12.05 5.90 17.85
N ASN A 286 11.97 5.27 19.01
CA ASN A 286 11.25 4.02 19.24
C ASN A 286 9.76 4.24 18.91
N LYS A 287 9.40 4.35 17.62
CA LYS A 287 8.03 4.14 17.19
C LYS A 287 7.75 2.68 17.43
N ASP A 288 6.84 2.42 18.36
CA ASP A 288 6.31 1.08 18.59
C ASP A 288 5.81 0.53 17.25
N ILE A 289 6.52 -0.45 16.71
CA ILE A 289 6.16 -1.11 15.46
C ILE A 289 4.94 -1.97 15.77
N THR A 290 3.83 -1.74 15.06
CA THR A 290 2.58 -2.46 15.24
C THR A 290 2.17 -3.19 13.96
N ASN A 291 1.37 -4.24 14.12
CA ASN A 291 0.80 -4.97 12.98
C ASN A 291 -0.19 -4.11 12.18
N ASP A 292 -0.73 -3.03 12.77
CA ASP A 292 -1.70 -2.12 12.16
C ASP A 292 -1.03 -0.98 11.38
N ASP A 293 0.29 -0.92 11.37
CA ASP A 293 1.04 0.10 10.65
C ASP A 293 0.78 0.03 9.15
N VAL A 294 0.51 1.19 8.57
CA VAL A 294 0.22 1.31 7.15
C VAL A 294 1.53 1.43 6.37
N LEU A 295 1.90 0.35 5.67
CA LEU A 295 3.18 0.23 4.97
C LEU A 295 3.12 0.68 3.50
N GLY A 296 4.12 1.45 3.08
CA GLY A 296 4.30 1.88 1.69
C GLY A 296 3.48 3.10 1.29
N ASP A 297 3.73 3.61 0.09
CA ASP A 297 3.11 4.82 -0.44
C ASP A 297 1.75 4.52 -1.09
N ALA A 298 0.77 5.39 -0.84
CA ALA A 298 -0.51 5.31 -1.54
C ALA A 298 -0.33 5.58 -3.04
N ILE A 299 -1.05 4.83 -3.87
CA ILE A 299 -1.01 5.01 -5.33
C ILE A 299 -2.34 5.57 -5.86
N PRO A 300 -2.33 6.28 -7.01
CA PRO A 300 -3.54 6.81 -7.62
C PRO A 300 -4.63 5.76 -7.85
N TYR A 301 -5.89 6.12 -7.64
CA TYR A 301 -7.04 5.19 -7.70
C TYR A 301 -7.16 4.48 -9.06
N ASP A 302 -6.91 5.19 -10.16
CA ASP A 302 -6.89 4.66 -11.52
C ASP A 302 -5.80 3.61 -11.73
N GLN A 303 -4.63 3.81 -11.11
CA GLN A 303 -3.58 2.78 -11.07
C GLN A 303 -4.03 1.58 -10.23
N GLN A 304 -4.64 1.80 -9.06
CA GLN A 304 -5.19 0.71 -8.24
C GLN A 304 -6.23 -0.10 -9.02
N ASP A 305 -7.16 0.56 -9.71
CA ASP A 305 -8.22 -0.10 -10.46
C ASP A 305 -7.66 -0.96 -11.59
N ALA A 306 -6.68 -0.46 -12.35
CA ALA A 306 -5.99 -1.26 -13.36
C ALA A 306 -5.31 -2.49 -12.75
N MET A 307 -4.66 -2.34 -11.59
CA MET A 307 -4.00 -3.45 -10.89
C MET A 307 -5.00 -4.47 -10.34
N ARG A 308 -6.18 -4.03 -9.87
CA ARG A 308 -7.28 -4.92 -9.48
C ARG A 308 -7.73 -5.78 -10.64
N GLN A 309 -7.87 -5.19 -11.84
CA GLN A 309 -8.21 -5.95 -13.05
C GLN A 309 -7.14 -6.98 -13.40
N TYR A 310 -5.85 -6.65 -13.30
CA TYR A 310 -4.78 -7.63 -13.50
C TYR A 310 -4.86 -8.77 -12.49
N CYS A 311 -5.08 -8.49 -11.19
CA CYS A 311 -5.26 -9.54 -10.19
C CYS A 311 -6.44 -10.46 -10.52
N TYR A 312 -7.56 -9.92 -11.00
CA TYR A 312 -8.70 -10.74 -11.42
C TYR A 312 -8.40 -11.59 -12.64
N GLN A 313 -7.73 -11.03 -13.65
CA GLN A 313 -7.32 -11.78 -14.84
C GLN A 313 -6.36 -12.92 -14.48
N LEU A 314 -5.36 -12.66 -13.62
CA LEU A 314 -4.39 -13.68 -13.19
C LEU A 314 -5.03 -14.80 -12.36
N LEU A 315 -6.16 -14.54 -11.70
CA LEU A 315 -6.88 -15.50 -10.88
C LEU A 315 -8.10 -16.10 -11.59
N ASP A 316 -8.25 -15.89 -12.90
CA ASP A 316 -9.41 -16.33 -13.70
C ASP A 316 -10.76 -15.90 -13.09
N LEU A 317 -10.82 -14.73 -12.45
CA LEU A 317 -12.04 -14.17 -11.88
C LEU A 317 -12.73 -13.24 -12.87
N ALA A 318 -14.06 -13.35 -12.96
CA ALA A 318 -14.86 -12.41 -13.73
C ALA A 318 -14.70 -10.99 -13.14
N SER A 319 -14.24 -10.05 -13.98
CA SER A 319 -14.23 -8.63 -13.64
C SER A 319 -15.65 -8.21 -13.24
N SER A 320 -15.85 -7.85 -11.97
CA SER A 320 -17.14 -7.38 -11.50
C SER A 320 -17.44 -6.04 -12.17
N GLY A 321 -18.28 -6.06 -13.21
CA GLY A 321 -18.75 -4.84 -13.85
C GLY A 321 -19.50 -3.96 -12.84
N ARG A 322 -19.10 -2.69 -12.73
CA ARG A 322 -19.75 -1.62 -11.94
C ARG A 322 -19.98 -1.88 -10.43
N GLY A 323 -19.42 -2.94 -9.85
CA GLY A 323 -19.46 -3.21 -8.41
C GLY A 323 -18.14 -2.87 -7.71
N ASN A 324 -18.16 -2.73 -6.38
CA ASN A 324 -16.92 -2.60 -5.60
C ASN A 324 -16.04 -3.84 -5.81
N ALA A 325 -14.75 -3.62 -6.10
CA ALA A 325 -13.80 -4.71 -6.24
C ALA A 325 -13.58 -5.39 -4.87
N HIS A 326 -13.79 -6.69 -4.82
CA HIS A 326 -13.59 -7.51 -3.63
C HIS A 326 -12.20 -8.14 -3.64
N PHE A 327 -11.57 -8.19 -2.47
CA PHE A 327 -10.28 -8.84 -2.28
C PHE A 327 -10.35 -10.32 -2.71
N PRO A 328 -9.42 -10.80 -3.57
CA PRO A 328 -9.53 -12.13 -4.16
C PRO A 328 -8.82 -13.23 -3.34
N GLY A 329 -8.07 -12.89 -2.29
CA GLY A 329 -7.26 -13.87 -1.55
C GLY A 329 -8.07 -14.99 -0.91
N SER A 330 -7.51 -16.19 -0.83
CA SER A 330 -8.16 -17.38 -0.27
C SER A 330 -8.44 -17.23 1.23
N HIS A 331 -9.63 -17.59 1.71
CA HIS A 331 -10.01 -17.49 3.12
C HIS A 331 -10.20 -18.88 3.74
N PRO A 332 -9.44 -19.22 4.80
CA PRO A 332 -9.59 -20.47 5.52
C PRO A 332 -10.94 -20.55 6.25
N VAL A 333 -11.51 -21.76 6.30
CA VAL A 333 -12.65 -22.11 7.15
C VAL A 333 -12.19 -22.71 8.47
N SER A 334 -12.92 -22.47 9.56
CA SER A 334 -12.57 -23.04 10.86
C SER A 334 -12.70 -24.56 10.83
N LEU A 335 -11.73 -25.26 11.42
CA LEU A 335 -11.76 -26.69 11.66
C LEU A 335 -12.88 -26.99 12.66
N ASN A 336 -13.75 -27.91 12.30
CA ASN A 336 -14.87 -28.40 13.10
C ASN A 336 -14.94 -29.93 12.98
N ARG A 337 -15.79 -30.59 13.79
CA ARG A 337 -15.86 -32.05 13.79
C ARG A 337 -16.31 -32.63 12.44
N ASP A 338 -17.14 -31.91 11.70
CA ASP A 338 -17.64 -32.33 10.39
C ASP A 338 -16.54 -32.34 9.33
N ASN A 339 -15.73 -31.27 9.27
CA ASN A 339 -14.69 -31.10 8.26
C ASN A 339 -13.32 -31.67 8.68
N LEU A 340 -13.16 -32.08 9.95
CA LEU A 340 -11.99 -32.85 10.40
C LEU A 340 -11.78 -34.12 9.57
N GLN A 341 -12.88 -34.72 9.09
CA GLN A 341 -12.86 -35.86 8.18
C GLN A 341 -12.11 -35.58 6.86
N LEU A 342 -12.00 -34.33 6.43
CA LEU A 342 -11.20 -33.98 5.24
C LEU A 342 -9.73 -34.35 5.42
N LEU A 343 -9.19 -34.27 6.64
CA LEU A 343 -7.83 -34.69 6.95
C LEU A 343 -7.63 -36.20 6.80
N ARG A 344 -8.69 -37.02 6.92
CA ARG A 344 -8.65 -38.47 6.66
C ARG A 344 -8.74 -38.80 5.16
N GLN A 345 -9.37 -37.93 4.37
CA GLN A 345 -9.70 -38.18 2.97
C GLN A 345 -8.67 -37.64 1.98
N ARG A 346 -7.88 -36.63 2.39
CA ARG A 346 -6.97 -35.89 1.50
C ARG A 346 -5.65 -35.62 2.22
N TYR A 347 -4.58 -35.46 1.45
CA TYR A 347 -3.28 -35.11 2.02
C TYR A 347 -3.20 -33.63 2.36
N TYR A 348 -2.78 -33.36 3.58
CA TYR A 348 -2.59 -32.01 4.10
C TYR A 348 -1.15 -31.75 4.51
N TYR A 349 -0.70 -30.54 4.23
CA TYR A 349 0.35 -29.89 4.97
C TYR A 349 -0.23 -29.10 6.14
N ALA A 350 0.58 -28.92 7.18
CA ALA A 350 0.31 -28.05 8.31
C ALA A 350 1.39 -26.97 8.44
N THR A 351 0.99 -25.77 8.86
CA THR A 351 1.88 -24.69 9.29
C THR A 351 1.27 -23.97 10.48
N TRP A 352 2.06 -23.14 11.17
CA TRP A 352 1.54 -22.31 12.26
C TRP A 352 0.68 -21.18 11.69
N LYS A 353 -0.41 -20.85 12.38
CA LYS A 353 -1.17 -19.64 12.13
C LYS A 353 -0.44 -18.48 12.82
N ALA A 354 0.17 -17.59 12.04
CA ALA A 354 0.88 -16.46 12.64
C ALA A 354 -0.14 -15.40 13.05
N ASP A 355 0.22 -14.61 14.06
CA ASP A 355 -0.50 -13.40 14.41
C ASP A 355 0.11 -12.20 13.69
N GLY A 356 -0.39 -11.95 12.48
CA GLY A 356 0.11 -10.90 11.62
C GLY A 356 -0.98 -10.32 10.71
N THR A 357 -0.59 -9.28 9.97
CA THR A 357 -1.49 -8.63 9.01
C THR A 357 -1.33 -9.25 7.65
N ARG A 358 -2.42 -9.82 7.13
CA ARG A 358 -2.42 -10.43 5.80
C ARG A 358 -2.22 -9.38 4.71
N TYR A 359 -1.24 -9.62 3.84
CA TYR A 359 -1.05 -8.86 2.61
C TYR A 359 -0.82 -9.84 1.45
N MET A 360 -1.40 -9.55 0.29
CA MET A 360 -0.84 -10.07 -0.97
C MET A 360 0.24 -9.12 -1.46
N MET A 361 1.17 -9.62 -2.26
CA MET A 361 2.24 -8.83 -2.84
C MET A 361 2.24 -9.01 -4.36
N LEU A 362 2.12 -7.90 -5.09
CA LEU A 362 2.21 -7.84 -6.54
C LEU A 362 3.54 -7.20 -6.94
N ILE A 363 4.39 -7.98 -7.62
CA ILE A 363 5.67 -7.52 -8.15
C ILE A 363 5.51 -7.26 -9.65
N THR A 364 5.86 -6.05 -10.07
CA THR A 364 5.79 -5.59 -11.46
C THR A 364 7.13 -5.02 -11.90
N MET A 365 7.31 -4.81 -13.21
CA MET A 365 8.48 -4.09 -13.73
C MET A 365 8.62 -2.66 -13.19
N HIS A 366 7.54 -2.06 -12.68
CA HIS A 366 7.52 -0.68 -12.17
C HIS A 366 7.69 -0.59 -10.64
N GLY A 367 7.73 -1.73 -9.94
CA GLY A 367 7.90 -1.80 -8.49
C GLY A 367 7.09 -2.91 -7.83
N CYS A 368 7.20 -2.97 -6.50
CA CYS A 368 6.51 -3.91 -5.63
C CYS A 368 5.33 -3.22 -4.91
N TYR A 369 4.22 -3.94 -4.74
CA TYR A 369 2.99 -3.42 -4.17
C TYR A 369 2.42 -4.39 -3.16
N LEU A 370 2.16 -3.91 -1.95
CA LEU A 370 1.37 -4.61 -0.95
C LEU A 370 -0.12 -4.36 -1.19
N ILE A 371 -0.91 -5.40 -0.99
CA ILE A 371 -2.36 -5.42 -1.20
C ILE A 371 -3.02 -5.89 0.09
N ASP A 372 -3.76 -5.00 0.73
CA ASP A 372 -4.47 -5.30 1.97
C ASP A 372 -5.81 -6.01 1.74
N ARG A 373 -6.52 -6.34 2.83
CA ARG A 373 -7.85 -6.98 2.79
C ARG A 373 -8.95 -6.10 2.21
N ASN A 374 -8.75 -4.78 2.19
CA ASN A 374 -9.66 -3.82 1.56
C ASN A 374 -9.38 -3.69 0.05
N PHE A 375 -8.46 -4.49 -0.47
CA PHE A 375 -8.00 -4.47 -1.85
C PHE A 375 -7.41 -3.11 -2.26
N CYS A 376 -6.77 -2.43 -1.31
CA CYS A 376 -5.99 -1.22 -1.51
C CYS A 376 -4.54 -1.57 -1.79
N PHE A 377 -3.93 -0.84 -2.71
CA PHE A 377 -2.56 -1.07 -3.14
C PHE A 377 -1.67 0.02 -2.58
N ARG A 378 -0.55 -0.39 -1.98
CA ARG A 378 0.51 0.50 -1.53
C ARG A 378 1.84 0.07 -2.10
N ARG A 379 2.57 1.02 -2.65
CA ARG A 379 3.88 0.76 -3.25
C ARG A 379 4.93 0.66 -2.15
N VAL A 380 5.79 -0.34 -2.24
CA VAL A 380 6.96 -0.50 -1.37
C VAL A 380 8.23 -0.61 -2.20
N GLN A 381 9.32 -0.03 -1.70
CA GLN A 381 10.61 -0.11 -2.36
C GLN A 381 11.30 -1.40 -1.94
N MET A 382 11.27 -2.39 -2.83
CA MET A 382 11.92 -3.69 -2.62
C MET A 382 12.40 -4.26 -3.95
N ARG A 383 13.51 -5.01 -3.90
CA ARG A 383 14.15 -5.58 -5.08
C ARG A 383 13.92 -7.08 -5.19
N PHE A 384 13.37 -7.57 -6.30
CA PHE A 384 13.16 -9.01 -6.53
C PHE A 384 13.83 -9.45 -7.84
N PRO A 385 15.05 -10.01 -7.79
CA PRO A 385 15.76 -10.45 -8.98
C PRO A 385 15.14 -11.72 -9.55
N LEU A 386 15.14 -11.84 -10.89
CA LEU A 386 14.81 -13.10 -11.55
C LEU A 386 15.90 -14.15 -11.28
N LYS A 387 15.52 -15.42 -11.39
CA LYS A 387 16.46 -16.54 -11.40
C LYS A 387 17.40 -16.41 -12.61
N SER A 388 18.69 -16.35 -12.36
CA SER A 388 19.71 -16.21 -13.41
C SER A 388 19.73 -17.46 -14.31
N SER A 389 19.06 -17.39 -15.45
CA SER A 389 19.27 -18.29 -16.58
C SER A 389 20.01 -17.50 -17.68
N THR A 390 21.31 -17.29 -17.47
CA THR A 390 22.33 -16.96 -18.50
C THR A 390 22.10 -15.83 -19.51
N THR A 391 20.96 -15.11 -19.58
CA THR A 391 20.70 -14.12 -20.66
C THR A 391 19.56 -13.13 -20.41
N SER A 392 19.02 -12.98 -19.20
CA SER A 392 17.97 -11.97 -18.94
C SER A 392 18.19 -11.23 -17.64
N GLU A 393 18.85 -10.08 -17.72
CA GLU A 393 18.74 -9.04 -16.69
C GLU A 393 17.29 -8.55 -16.68
N GLY A 394 16.57 -8.79 -15.60
CA GLY A 394 15.17 -8.39 -15.50
C GLY A 394 14.59 -8.56 -14.10
N PHE A 395 13.52 -7.81 -13.84
CA PHE A 395 12.68 -7.98 -12.65
C PHE A 395 11.42 -8.76 -12.98
N HIS A 396 10.82 -9.34 -11.95
CA HIS A 396 9.51 -9.96 -12.07
C HIS A 396 8.47 -8.98 -12.62
N ASN A 397 7.59 -9.47 -13.49
CA ASN A 397 6.47 -8.67 -14.00
C ASN A 397 5.13 -9.37 -13.81
N LEU A 398 4.22 -8.77 -13.05
CA LEU A 398 2.92 -9.36 -12.69
C LEU A 398 3.06 -10.72 -12.00
N THR A 399 3.96 -10.79 -11.00
CA THR A 399 4.07 -11.93 -10.09
C THR A 399 3.25 -11.64 -8.83
N LEU A 400 2.35 -12.55 -8.45
CA LEU A 400 1.37 -12.36 -7.39
C LEU A 400 1.55 -13.42 -6.30
N ILE A 401 1.82 -12.96 -5.08
CA ILE A 401 2.19 -13.79 -3.92
C ILE A 401 1.19 -13.54 -2.78
N ASP A 402 0.77 -14.58 -2.08
CA ASP A 402 -0.02 -14.46 -0.84
C ASP A 402 0.88 -14.62 0.38
N GLY A 403 0.61 -13.83 1.40
CA GLY A 403 1.48 -13.77 2.57
C GLY A 403 0.88 -13.05 3.76
N GLU A 404 1.71 -12.90 4.78
CA GLU A 404 1.36 -12.31 6.06
C GLU A 404 2.57 -11.55 6.58
N MET A 405 2.34 -10.29 6.97
CA MET A 405 3.33 -9.46 7.63
C MET A 405 3.29 -9.74 9.13
N ILE A 406 4.43 -10.14 9.69
CA ILE A 406 4.63 -10.35 11.12
C ILE A 406 5.66 -9.38 11.66
N ILE A 407 5.75 -9.30 12.99
CA ILE A 407 6.80 -8.61 13.71
C ILE A 407 7.57 -9.65 14.53
N ASP A 408 8.83 -9.84 14.19
CA ASP A 408 9.76 -10.66 14.96
C ASP A 408 10.38 -9.83 16.08
N THR A 409 10.39 -10.37 17.30
CA THR A 409 11.20 -9.88 18.41
C THR A 409 12.55 -10.58 18.36
N ILE A 410 13.60 -9.85 17.95
CA ILE A 410 14.95 -10.38 17.84
C ILE A 410 15.77 -9.94 19.06
N PRO A 411 16.32 -10.88 19.85
CA PRO A 411 17.15 -10.54 21.00
C PRO A 411 18.31 -9.60 20.62
N GLY A 412 18.40 -8.44 21.28
CA GLY A 412 19.44 -7.43 21.05
C GLY A 412 19.27 -6.54 19.81
N LEU A 413 18.44 -6.91 18.83
CA LEU A 413 18.20 -6.12 17.61
C LEU A 413 16.80 -5.46 17.57
N GLY A 414 15.95 -5.74 18.56
CA GLY A 414 14.61 -5.17 18.66
C GLY A 414 13.59 -5.83 17.74
N LEU A 415 12.52 -5.09 17.45
CA LEU A 415 11.42 -5.54 16.61
C LEU A 415 11.77 -5.38 15.12
N LYS A 416 11.53 -6.41 14.31
CA LYS A 416 11.71 -6.36 12.85
C LYS A 416 10.50 -6.91 12.11
N ARG A 417 10.04 -6.17 11.09
CA ARG A 417 8.97 -6.64 10.20
C ARG A 417 9.48 -7.72 9.25
N ARG A 418 8.68 -8.77 9.07
CA ARG A 418 8.94 -9.83 8.09
C ARG A 418 7.69 -10.25 7.36
N TYR A 419 7.76 -10.29 6.03
CA TYR A 419 6.73 -10.86 5.18
C TYR A 419 6.95 -12.36 5.01
N LEU A 420 6.02 -13.16 5.53
CA LEU A 420 5.95 -14.61 5.37
C LEU A 420 5.12 -14.93 4.12
N ALA A 421 5.80 -15.19 3.01
CA ALA A 421 5.16 -15.63 1.77
C ALA A 421 4.77 -17.12 1.87
N TYR A 422 3.49 -17.46 1.70
CA TYR A 422 3.02 -18.84 1.88
C TYR A 422 2.37 -19.46 0.63
N ASP A 423 1.95 -18.67 -0.37
CA ASP A 423 1.43 -19.20 -1.63
C ASP A 423 1.80 -18.29 -2.82
N LEU A 424 1.83 -18.85 -4.03
CA LEU A 424 2.16 -18.17 -5.28
C LEU A 424 1.02 -18.39 -6.27
N MET A 425 0.40 -17.31 -6.75
CA MET A 425 -0.77 -17.40 -7.63
C MET A 425 -0.44 -17.08 -9.08
N ALA A 426 0.55 -16.23 -9.31
CA ALA A 426 1.04 -15.91 -10.65
C ALA A 426 2.55 -15.67 -10.64
N LEU A 427 3.21 -16.09 -11.70
CA LEU A 427 4.63 -15.89 -11.94
C LEU A 427 4.83 -15.28 -13.33
N ASN A 428 5.45 -14.10 -13.38
CA ASN A 428 5.79 -13.42 -14.63
C ASN A 428 4.63 -13.33 -15.63
N SER A 429 3.46 -12.83 -15.19
CA SER A 429 2.22 -12.69 -15.98
C SER A 429 1.50 -14.00 -16.31
N HIS A 430 2.02 -15.14 -15.88
CA HIS A 430 1.36 -16.44 -16.05
C HIS A 430 0.67 -16.88 -14.75
N SER A 431 -0.60 -17.26 -14.84
CA SER A 431 -1.32 -17.85 -13.70
C SER A 431 -0.76 -19.24 -13.40
N VAL A 432 -0.42 -19.47 -12.14
CA VAL A 432 -0.02 -20.79 -11.61
C VAL A 432 -1.03 -21.32 -10.60
N GLY A 433 -2.14 -20.61 -10.37
CA GLY A 433 -3.16 -20.97 -9.39
C GLY A 433 -3.80 -22.34 -9.61
N LYS A 434 -3.80 -22.87 -10.84
CA LYS A 434 -4.33 -24.22 -11.15
C LYS A 434 -3.38 -25.35 -10.79
N LEU A 435 -2.09 -25.08 -10.58
CA LEU A 435 -1.13 -26.10 -10.16
C LEU A 435 -1.42 -26.56 -8.72
N PRO A 436 -1.04 -27.79 -8.33
CA PRO A 436 -1.06 -28.25 -6.95
C PRO A 436 -0.32 -27.29 -5.99
N PHE A 437 -0.81 -27.13 -4.76
CA PHE A 437 -0.16 -26.28 -3.75
C PHE A 437 1.32 -26.64 -3.56
N SER A 438 1.67 -27.93 -3.55
CA SER A 438 3.07 -28.37 -3.42
C SER A 438 3.99 -27.80 -4.51
N GLU A 439 3.48 -27.65 -5.73
CA GLU A 439 4.24 -27.09 -6.84
C GLU A 439 4.34 -25.57 -6.73
N ARG A 440 3.24 -24.89 -6.42
CA ARG A 440 3.24 -23.41 -6.19
C ARG A 440 4.17 -23.02 -5.06
N TRP A 441 4.18 -23.78 -3.97
CA TRP A 441 5.06 -23.57 -2.83
C TRP A 441 6.54 -23.81 -3.16
N LYS A 442 6.83 -24.80 -4.00
CA LYS A 442 8.19 -25.04 -4.54
C LYS A 442 8.64 -23.89 -5.46
N LEU A 443 7.78 -23.45 -6.38
CA LEU A 443 8.06 -22.33 -7.28
C LEU A 443 8.33 -21.03 -6.50
N LEU A 444 7.58 -20.79 -5.42
CA LEU A 444 7.82 -19.64 -4.54
C LEU A 444 9.26 -19.63 -3.98
N GLU A 445 9.77 -20.79 -3.56
CA GLU A 445 11.17 -20.92 -3.12
C GLU A 445 12.16 -20.70 -4.27
N GLU A 446 11.99 -21.44 -5.37
CA GLU A 446 12.98 -21.53 -6.43
C GLU A 446 13.08 -20.26 -7.29
N GLU A 447 11.96 -19.58 -7.52
CA GLU A 447 11.85 -18.45 -8.44
C GLU A 447 11.86 -17.09 -7.74
N ILE A 448 11.47 -17.01 -6.46
CA ILE A 448 11.37 -15.72 -5.73
C ILE A 448 12.39 -15.63 -4.61
N ILE A 449 12.36 -16.58 -3.67
CA ILE A 449 13.10 -16.47 -2.41
C ILE A 449 14.57 -16.80 -2.59
N ARG A 450 14.89 -17.88 -3.31
CA ARG A 450 16.28 -18.30 -3.56
C ARG A 450 17.06 -17.28 -4.39
N PRO A 451 16.56 -16.75 -5.53
CA PRO A 451 17.29 -15.76 -6.31
C PRO A 451 17.61 -14.50 -5.49
N ARG A 452 16.64 -14.00 -4.73
CA ARG A 452 16.82 -12.88 -3.80
C ARG A 452 17.93 -13.14 -2.77
N ASN A 453 17.91 -14.31 -2.14
CA ASN A 453 18.92 -14.66 -1.14
C ASN A 453 20.32 -14.86 -1.74
N LEU A 454 20.42 -15.34 -2.98
CA LEU A 454 21.70 -15.47 -3.69
C LEU A 454 22.28 -14.10 -4.03
N GLU A 455 21.48 -13.18 -4.58
CA GLU A 455 21.91 -11.81 -4.88
C GLU A 455 22.33 -11.07 -3.59
N LYS A 456 21.53 -11.21 -2.52
CA LYS A 456 21.89 -10.66 -1.21
C LYS A 456 23.25 -11.16 -0.71
N LYS A 457 23.49 -12.48 -0.75
CA LYS A 457 24.79 -13.05 -0.34
C LYS A 457 25.93 -12.59 -1.24
N GLN A 458 25.69 -12.45 -2.55
CA GLN A 458 26.69 -11.95 -3.48
C GLN A 458 27.13 -10.54 -3.11
N PHE A 459 26.18 -9.67 -2.76
CA PHE A 459 26.47 -8.32 -2.28
C PHE A 459 27.14 -8.30 -0.90
N GLU A 460 26.85 -9.24 0.00
CA GLU A 460 27.49 -9.33 1.32
C GLU A 460 28.92 -9.91 1.27
N CYS A 461 29.19 -10.87 0.38
CA CYS A 461 30.48 -11.56 0.30
C CYS A 461 31.54 -10.82 -0.51
N ASP A 462 31.16 -9.87 -1.38
CA ASP A 462 32.12 -9.08 -2.14
C ASP A 462 32.69 -7.93 -1.29
N SER A 463 33.52 -8.27 -0.29
CA SER A 463 34.11 -7.30 0.65
C SER A 463 35.07 -6.28 -0.01
N ARG A 464 35.21 -6.31 -1.34
CA ARG A 464 36.04 -5.39 -2.13
C ARG A 464 35.24 -4.29 -2.86
N VAL A 465 33.91 -4.34 -2.82
CA VAL A 465 33.01 -3.36 -3.45
C VAL A 465 31.88 -3.06 -2.46
N ASN A 466 31.60 -1.79 -2.16
CA ASN A 466 30.43 -1.44 -1.35
C ASN A 466 29.19 -1.96 -2.09
N PRO A 467 28.33 -2.78 -1.46
CA PRO A 467 27.24 -3.45 -2.17
C PRO A 467 26.38 -2.42 -2.89
N LEU A 468 26.15 -2.63 -4.20
CA LEU A 468 25.39 -1.69 -5.03
C LEU A 468 23.97 -1.44 -4.49
N TYR A 469 23.39 -2.43 -3.81
CA TYR A 469 22.08 -2.37 -3.16
C TYR A 469 22.12 -2.88 -1.72
N LYS A 470 21.47 -2.15 -0.80
CA LYS A 470 21.38 -2.44 0.64
C LYS A 470 20.06 -3.11 1.01
N TYR A 471 20.09 -4.44 1.11
CA TYR A 471 18.93 -5.24 1.51
C TYR A 471 18.46 -5.00 2.96
N ASP A 472 19.32 -4.47 3.82
CA ASP A 472 19.03 -4.12 5.21
C ASP A 472 18.21 -2.83 5.36
N MET A 473 18.23 -1.96 4.35
CA MET A 473 17.44 -0.71 4.30
C MET A 473 15.99 -0.93 3.84
N GLU A 474 15.65 -2.14 3.40
CA GLU A 474 14.30 -2.45 2.96
C GLU A 474 13.29 -2.41 4.12
N PRO A 475 12.02 -2.04 3.86
CA PRO A 475 11.02 -1.83 4.91
C PRO A 475 10.70 -3.09 5.73
N PHE A 476 11.00 -4.28 5.21
CA PHE A 476 10.82 -5.56 5.89
C PHE A 476 11.62 -6.68 5.21
N GLY A 477 11.96 -7.72 5.98
CA GLY A 477 12.55 -8.94 5.43
C GLY A 477 11.51 -9.82 4.74
N VAL A 478 11.92 -10.66 3.79
CA VAL A 478 11.04 -11.62 3.10
C VAL A 478 11.50 -13.04 3.39
N ARG A 479 10.56 -13.93 3.72
CA ARG A 479 10.85 -15.36 3.96
C ARG A 479 9.69 -16.22 3.44
N ARG A 480 10.00 -17.39 2.87
CA ARG A 480 8.99 -18.41 2.61
C ARG A 480 8.49 -19.01 3.93
N LYS A 481 7.18 -19.10 4.11
CA LYS A 481 6.57 -19.82 5.23
C LYS A 481 6.74 -21.33 5.02
N ASP A 482 7.23 -22.00 6.05
CA ASP A 482 7.45 -23.44 6.02
C ASP A 482 6.15 -24.22 6.30
N PHE A 483 6.01 -25.36 5.63
CA PHE A 483 4.89 -26.27 5.75
C PHE A 483 5.45 -27.67 6.01
N TRP A 484 4.78 -28.43 6.88
CA TRP A 484 5.21 -29.74 7.32
C TRP A 484 4.11 -30.78 7.13
N LEU A 485 4.51 -32.04 7.03
CA LEU A 485 3.57 -33.16 7.00
C LEU A 485 2.80 -33.26 8.31
N LEU A 486 1.58 -33.83 8.27
CA LEU A 486 0.76 -34.04 9.46
C LEU A 486 1.48 -34.81 10.57
N SER A 487 2.36 -35.76 10.21
CA SER A 487 3.20 -36.52 11.17
C SER A 487 4.13 -35.65 12.01
N THR A 488 4.38 -34.40 11.61
CA THR A 488 5.24 -33.46 12.33
C THR A 488 4.45 -32.49 13.20
N VAL A 489 3.11 -32.51 13.16
CA VAL A 489 2.26 -31.52 13.85
C VAL A 489 2.49 -31.52 15.37
N THR A 490 2.69 -32.68 16.00
CA THR A 490 3.01 -32.75 17.44
C THR A 490 4.26 -31.93 17.79
N LYS A 491 5.32 -32.03 16.97
CA LYS A 491 6.56 -31.25 17.16
C LYS A 491 6.36 -29.78 16.80
N LEU A 492 5.53 -29.50 15.79
CA LEU A 492 5.20 -28.15 15.38
C LEU A 492 4.53 -27.38 16.54
N VAL A 493 3.54 -28.00 17.19
CA VAL A 493 2.79 -27.39 18.29
C VAL A 493 3.60 -27.32 19.58
N ARG A 494 4.23 -28.43 19.99
CA ARG A 494 4.87 -28.50 21.32
C ARG A 494 6.29 -27.95 21.37
N GLU A 495 6.99 -27.91 20.24
CA GLU A 495 8.39 -27.48 20.22
C GLU A 495 8.63 -26.25 19.34
N PHE A 496 8.08 -26.19 18.13
CA PHE A 496 8.41 -25.11 17.18
C PHE A 496 7.68 -23.80 17.49
N ILE A 497 6.36 -23.83 17.66
CA ILE A 497 5.54 -22.64 17.94
C ILE A 497 6.03 -21.89 19.19
N PRO A 498 6.33 -22.54 20.33
CA PRO A 498 6.85 -21.85 21.52
C PRO A 498 8.23 -21.20 21.33
N ARG A 499 9.00 -21.59 20.29
CA ARG A 499 10.32 -21.03 19.97
C ARG A 499 10.27 -19.92 18.92
N LEU A 500 9.09 -19.56 18.42
CA LEU A 500 8.94 -18.49 17.43
C LEU A 500 9.28 -17.12 18.04
N SER A 501 9.87 -16.26 17.22
CA SER A 501 10.14 -14.85 17.57
C SER A 501 8.90 -13.95 17.45
N HIS A 502 7.77 -14.52 17.06
CA HIS A 502 6.50 -13.82 16.82
C HIS A 502 5.34 -14.66 17.33
N ALA A 503 4.22 -14.01 17.64
CA ALA A 503 3.03 -14.70 18.16
C ALA A 503 2.34 -15.58 17.10
N ALA A 504 1.74 -16.68 17.57
CA ALA A 504 0.97 -17.61 16.76
C ALA A 504 -0.24 -18.10 17.56
N ASP A 505 -1.41 -18.19 16.92
CA ASP A 505 -2.69 -18.49 17.59
C ASP A 505 -3.31 -19.81 17.14
N GLY A 506 -2.54 -20.68 16.46
CA GLY A 506 -2.97 -22.02 16.10
C GLY A 506 -2.28 -22.58 14.87
N LEU A 507 -3.03 -23.31 14.03
CA LEU A 507 -2.54 -24.03 12.86
C LEU A 507 -3.37 -23.71 11.60
N ILE A 508 -2.70 -23.81 10.45
CA ILE A 508 -3.33 -23.80 9.13
C ILE A 508 -3.05 -25.14 8.46
N PHE A 509 -4.10 -25.77 7.94
CA PHE A 509 -4.00 -26.97 7.13
C PHE A 509 -4.31 -26.64 5.67
N GLN A 510 -3.33 -26.86 4.81
CA GLN A 510 -3.40 -26.62 3.38
C GLN A 510 -3.32 -27.96 2.64
N GLY A 511 -4.31 -28.25 1.81
CA GLY A 511 -4.31 -29.47 1.00
C GLY A 511 -3.14 -29.47 0.02
N TRP A 512 -2.44 -30.59 -0.07
CA TRP A 512 -1.22 -30.75 -0.88
C TRP A 512 -1.50 -30.54 -2.37
N ASP A 513 -2.53 -31.21 -2.87
CA ASP A 513 -2.90 -31.28 -4.27
C ASP A 513 -3.90 -30.17 -4.67
N ASP A 514 -4.19 -29.25 -3.74
CA ASP A 514 -5.26 -28.25 -3.91
C ASP A 514 -4.82 -27.12 -4.84
N PRO A 515 -5.63 -26.75 -5.86
CA PRO A 515 -5.44 -25.51 -6.59
C PRO A 515 -5.69 -24.32 -5.67
N TYR A 516 -5.21 -23.13 -6.05
CA TYR A 516 -5.53 -21.90 -5.36
C TYR A 516 -7.00 -21.57 -5.61
N VAL A 517 -7.78 -21.48 -4.54
CA VAL A 517 -9.20 -21.11 -4.60
C VAL A 517 -9.37 -19.70 -4.07
N PRO A 518 -9.73 -18.72 -4.92
CA PRO A 518 -10.02 -17.36 -4.48
C PRO A 518 -11.18 -17.33 -3.49
N ARG A 519 -11.13 -16.39 -2.53
CA ARG A 519 -12.15 -16.23 -1.48
C ARG A 519 -12.29 -17.50 -0.64
N THR A 520 -13.46 -17.79 -0.09
CA THR A 520 -13.66 -18.91 0.86
C THR A 520 -13.31 -20.27 0.24
N HIS A 521 -12.34 -20.95 0.85
CA HIS A 521 -11.90 -22.27 0.42
C HIS A 521 -12.20 -23.31 1.49
N GLN A 522 -13.15 -24.21 1.19
CA GLN A 522 -13.58 -25.27 2.12
C GLN A 522 -12.49 -26.31 2.43
N GLY A 523 -11.49 -26.44 1.57
CA GLY A 523 -10.34 -27.32 1.77
C GLY A 523 -9.19 -26.68 2.54
N LEU A 524 -9.20 -25.35 2.74
CA LEU A 524 -8.18 -24.66 3.52
C LEU A 524 -8.71 -24.43 4.94
N LEU A 525 -8.12 -25.12 5.92
CA LEU A 525 -8.65 -25.18 7.27
C LEU A 525 -7.77 -24.37 8.22
N LYS A 526 -8.40 -23.71 9.20
CA LYS A 526 -7.70 -23.09 10.33
C LYS A 526 -8.18 -23.70 11.63
N TRP A 527 -7.24 -24.05 12.50
CA TRP A 527 -7.49 -24.40 13.88
C TRP A 527 -6.89 -23.32 14.77
N LYS A 528 -7.57 -23.01 15.86
CA LYS A 528 -7.12 -22.07 16.89
C LYS A 528 -7.18 -22.77 18.23
N TYR A 529 -6.28 -22.38 19.13
CA TYR A 529 -6.41 -22.79 20.53
C TYR A 529 -7.78 -22.37 21.08
N PRO A 530 -8.48 -23.23 21.86
CA PRO A 530 -9.80 -22.93 22.41
C PRO A 530 -9.89 -21.54 23.06
N GLU A 531 -8.88 -21.19 23.85
CA GLU A 531 -8.73 -19.93 24.58
C GLU A 531 -8.48 -18.71 23.67
N MET A 532 -8.05 -18.93 22.42
CA MET A 532 -7.81 -17.90 21.40
C MET A 532 -9.03 -17.69 20.47
N ASN A 533 -10.14 -18.36 20.72
CA ASN A 533 -11.40 -18.10 20.03
C ASN A 533 -12.08 -16.88 20.65
N SER A 534 -12.09 -15.79 19.89
CA SER A 534 -12.60 -14.51 20.33
C SER A 534 -13.73 -13.99 19.43
N VAL A 535 -14.56 -13.13 20.01
CA VAL A 535 -15.60 -12.36 19.33
C VAL A 535 -15.40 -10.88 19.65
N ASP A 536 -15.49 -10.03 18.63
CA ASP A 536 -15.49 -8.59 18.85
C ASP A 536 -16.93 -8.09 19.11
N PHE A 537 -17.19 -7.62 20.31
CA PHE A 537 -18.46 -7.02 20.73
C PHE A 537 -18.35 -5.50 20.82
N LEU A 538 -19.46 -4.80 20.59
CA LEU A 538 -19.58 -3.40 20.98
C LEU A 538 -20.07 -3.39 22.44
N PHE A 539 -19.30 -2.77 23.32
CA PHE A 539 -19.61 -2.70 24.73
C PHE A 539 -20.23 -1.35 25.07
N GLU A 540 -21.35 -1.33 25.78
CA GLU A 540 -21.97 -0.12 26.29
C GLU A 540 -22.40 -0.33 27.74
N VAL A 541 -22.27 0.72 28.56
CA VAL A 541 -22.79 0.74 29.92
C VAL A 541 -24.12 1.49 29.92
N GLY A 542 -25.19 0.79 30.31
CA GLY A 542 -26.54 1.33 30.42
C GLY A 542 -26.69 2.35 31.56
N SER A 543 -27.81 3.07 31.56
CA SER A 543 -28.14 4.09 32.58
C SER A 543 -28.26 3.54 34.00
N ASP A 544 -28.47 2.23 34.14
CA ASP A 544 -28.53 1.48 35.40
C ASP A 544 -27.20 0.80 35.75
N ASN A 545 -26.11 1.22 35.11
CA ASN A 545 -24.77 0.62 35.22
C ASN A 545 -24.71 -0.85 34.78
N ARG A 546 -25.67 -1.30 33.96
CA ARG A 546 -25.62 -2.63 33.34
C ARG A 546 -24.66 -2.66 32.17
N GLU A 547 -23.86 -3.70 32.14
CA GLU A 547 -22.94 -4.03 31.07
C GLU A 547 -23.69 -4.69 29.92
N LEU A 548 -23.63 -4.11 28.72
CA LEU A 548 -24.36 -4.57 27.54
C LEU A 548 -23.37 -4.88 26.41
N LEU A 549 -23.51 -6.06 25.81
CA LEU A 549 -22.74 -6.50 24.65
C LEU A 549 -23.61 -6.50 23.39
N PHE A 550 -23.14 -5.89 22.32
CA PHE A 550 -23.84 -5.80 21.05
C PHE A 550 -23.06 -6.46 19.91
N LEU A 551 -23.81 -7.14 19.04
CA LEU A 551 -23.37 -7.63 17.73
C LEU A 551 -24.11 -6.89 16.62
N PHE A 552 -23.72 -7.12 15.37
CA PHE A 552 -24.49 -6.67 14.21
C PHE A 552 -25.35 -7.79 13.63
N GLU A 553 -26.58 -7.46 13.25
CA GLU A 553 -27.43 -8.31 12.42
C GLU A 553 -28.08 -7.40 11.36
N ARG A 554 -27.77 -7.65 10.08
CA ARG A 554 -28.27 -6.86 8.95
C ARG A 554 -28.02 -5.35 9.09
N GLY A 555 -26.84 -4.97 9.59
CA GLY A 555 -26.41 -3.58 9.77
C GLY A 555 -27.03 -2.84 10.96
N ARG A 556 -27.77 -3.53 11.83
CA ARG A 556 -28.34 -2.98 13.07
C ARG A 556 -27.66 -3.59 14.29
N LYS A 557 -27.53 -2.80 15.36
CA LYS A 557 -27.08 -3.29 16.68
C LYS A 557 -28.09 -4.29 17.22
N LYS A 558 -27.60 -5.43 17.71
CA LYS A 558 -28.36 -6.48 18.36
C LYS A 558 -27.76 -6.77 19.73
N LEU A 559 -28.57 -6.58 20.77
CA LEU A 559 -28.19 -6.86 22.15
C LEU A 559 -28.04 -8.37 22.37
N MET A 560 -26.99 -8.77 23.07
CA MET A 560 -26.78 -10.13 23.57
C MET A 560 -27.37 -10.23 24.98
N ASP A 561 -28.59 -10.71 25.08
CA ASP A 561 -29.29 -10.84 26.35
C ASP A 561 -28.62 -11.90 27.25
N GLY A 562 -28.46 -11.57 28.54
CA GLY A 562 -27.83 -12.45 29.54
C GLY A 562 -26.32 -12.68 29.41
N ALA A 563 -25.63 -12.03 28.47
CA ALA A 563 -24.18 -12.17 28.33
C ALA A 563 -23.44 -11.33 29.37
N ARG A 564 -22.62 -11.98 30.21
CA ARG A 564 -21.76 -11.33 31.21
C ARG A 564 -20.34 -11.16 30.65
N VAL A 565 -19.70 -10.03 30.96
CA VAL A 565 -18.30 -9.78 30.61
C VAL A 565 -17.47 -9.55 31.86
N ILE A 566 -16.21 -9.99 31.86
CA ILE A 566 -15.24 -9.75 32.94
C ILE A 566 -14.03 -9.04 32.34
N PHE A 567 -13.60 -7.96 33.00
CA PHE A 567 -12.40 -7.20 32.64
C PHE A 567 -11.22 -7.62 33.54
N LYS A 568 -10.00 -7.52 33.03
CA LYS A 568 -8.80 -7.69 33.87
C LYS A 568 -8.72 -6.55 34.89
N GLU A 569 -8.14 -6.82 36.07
CA GLU A 569 -8.23 -6.03 37.32
C GLU A 569 -7.78 -4.55 37.29
N GLU A 570 -7.55 -3.94 36.12
CA GLU A 570 -7.07 -2.57 35.95
C GLU A 570 -7.92 -1.69 35.00
N GLU A 571 -8.98 -2.21 34.38
CA GLU A 571 -9.82 -1.45 33.43
C GLU A 571 -11.18 -1.03 34.04
N ASP A 572 -11.46 0.28 34.07
CA ASP A 572 -12.77 0.80 34.47
C ASP A 572 -13.79 0.62 33.32
N ALA A 573 -14.82 -0.19 33.54
CA ALA A 573 -15.87 -0.49 32.57
C ALA A 573 -16.50 0.77 31.97
N ALA A 574 -16.69 1.84 32.77
CA ALA A 574 -17.26 3.10 32.27
C ALA A 574 -16.43 3.72 31.14
N SER A 575 -15.10 3.57 31.19
CA SER A 575 -14.16 4.11 30.18
C SER A 575 -14.17 3.35 28.85
N LEU A 576 -14.74 2.15 28.84
CA LEU A 576 -14.81 1.26 27.68
C LEU A 576 -16.15 1.36 26.94
N SER A 577 -17.14 2.03 27.53
CA SER A 577 -18.45 2.24 26.91
C SER A 577 -18.33 2.92 25.54
N GLY A 578 -19.00 2.36 24.54
CA GLY A 578 -18.98 2.80 23.14
C GLY A 578 -17.82 2.26 22.31
N LYS A 579 -16.93 1.43 22.88
CA LYS A 579 -15.79 0.85 22.17
C LYS A 579 -16.06 -0.60 21.77
N VAL A 580 -15.38 -1.05 20.73
CA VAL A 580 -15.35 -2.47 20.36
C VAL A 580 -14.30 -3.17 21.22
N ILE A 581 -14.70 -4.24 21.91
CA ILE A 581 -13.82 -5.08 22.74
C ILE A 581 -13.75 -6.49 22.16
N GLU A 582 -12.58 -7.09 22.20
CA GLU A 582 -12.35 -8.49 21.82
C GLU A 582 -12.44 -9.36 23.06
N CYS A 583 -13.35 -10.33 23.07
CA CYS A 583 -13.58 -11.20 24.22
C CYS A 583 -13.43 -12.67 23.86
N SER A 584 -12.86 -13.47 24.75
CA SER A 584 -12.87 -14.94 24.69
C SER A 584 -13.93 -15.51 25.63
N TRP A 585 -14.46 -16.70 25.32
CA TRP A 585 -15.47 -17.35 26.16
C TRP A 585 -14.81 -18.20 27.25
N ASP A 586 -15.24 -17.99 28.49
CA ASP A 586 -14.91 -18.83 29.62
C ASP A 586 -16.03 -19.85 29.88
N PRO A 587 -15.82 -21.14 29.58
CA PRO A 587 -16.83 -22.15 29.80
C PRO A 587 -17.05 -22.50 31.29
N GLU A 588 -16.09 -22.21 32.18
CA GLU A 588 -16.20 -22.54 33.60
C GLU A 588 -17.11 -21.53 34.32
N GLU A 589 -16.87 -20.25 34.09
CA GLU A 589 -17.65 -19.16 34.69
C GLU A 589 -18.90 -18.78 33.87
N GLY A 590 -18.99 -19.26 32.63
CA GLY A 590 -20.10 -18.95 31.71
C GLY A 590 -20.16 -17.46 31.38
N CYS A 591 -19.01 -16.83 31.15
CA CYS A 591 -18.87 -15.40 30.86
C CYS A 591 -17.83 -15.13 29.76
N TRP A 592 -17.84 -13.90 29.25
CA TRP A 592 -16.87 -13.41 28.28
C TRP A 592 -15.71 -12.69 28.98
N ASN A 593 -14.49 -13.13 28.77
CA ASN A 593 -13.30 -12.46 29.30
C ASN A 593 -12.81 -11.43 28.28
N CYS A 594 -12.76 -10.15 28.66
CA CYS A 594 -12.20 -9.09 27.83
C CYS A 594 -10.69 -9.31 27.64
N MET A 595 -10.27 -9.47 26.39
CA MET A 595 -8.86 -9.65 26.04
C MET A 595 -8.19 -8.30 25.80
N ARG A 596 -8.83 -7.43 25.02
CA ARG A 596 -8.35 -6.09 24.65
C ARG A 596 -9.42 -5.21 24.01
N VAL A 597 -9.14 -3.93 23.91
CA VAL A 597 -9.92 -2.95 23.13
C VAL A 597 -9.46 -2.94 21.67
N ARG A 598 -10.42 -2.94 20.72
CA ARG A 598 -10.20 -2.92 19.27
C ARG A 598 -10.36 -1.52 18.69
N VAL A 599 -9.31 -0.70 18.82
CA VAL A 599 -9.28 0.66 18.28
C VAL A 599 -9.29 0.70 16.74
N ASP A 600 -8.87 -0.39 16.10
CA ASP A 600 -8.86 -0.59 14.64
C ASP A 600 -10.27 -0.83 14.06
N LYS A 601 -11.25 -1.16 14.90
CA LYS A 601 -12.61 -1.52 14.48
C LYS A 601 -13.63 -0.48 14.89
N SER A 602 -14.37 0.00 13.90
CA SER A 602 -15.54 0.86 14.11
C SER A 602 -16.84 0.07 14.33
N THR A 603 -16.85 -1.25 14.06
CA THR A 603 -18.06 -2.08 14.12
C THR A 603 -17.75 -3.44 14.77
N PRO A 604 -18.70 -4.00 15.57
CA PRO A 604 -18.58 -5.33 16.14
C PRO A 604 -18.75 -6.41 15.07
N ASN A 605 -18.56 -7.67 15.46
CA ASN A 605 -18.80 -8.80 14.58
C ASN A 605 -20.30 -8.95 14.20
N ASP A 606 -20.54 -9.46 12.99
CA ASP A 606 -21.87 -9.90 12.58
C ASP A 606 -22.27 -11.19 13.30
N ILE A 607 -23.57 -11.38 13.55
CA ILE A 607 -24.12 -12.55 14.24
C ILE A 607 -23.74 -13.88 13.57
N ASN A 608 -23.51 -13.89 12.25
CA ASN A 608 -23.04 -15.10 11.57
C ASN A 608 -21.59 -15.43 11.92
N THR A 609 -20.74 -14.43 12.15
CA THR A 609 -19.38 -14.63 12.66
C THR A 609 -19.44 -15.17 14.08
N TYR A 610 -20.26 -14.56 14.94
CA TYR A 610 -20.50 -15.05 16.30
C TYR A 610 -20.95 -16.52 16.31
N ARG A 611 -21.96 -16.90 15.53
CA ARG A 611 -22.43 -18.29 15.42
C ARG A 611 -21.32 -19.27 15.02
N LYS A 612 -20.42 -18.86 14.12
CA LYS A 612 -19.28 -19.68 13.70
C LYS A 612 -18.24 -19.83 14.81
N VAL A 613 -17.95 -18.76 15.54
CA VAL A 613 -17.03 -18.80 16.70
C VAL A 613 -17.64 -19.67 17.81
N MET A 614 -18.92 -19.48 18.13
CA MET A 614 -19.62 -20.32 19.10
C MET A 614 -19.60 -21.79 18.72
N ARG A 615 -19.83 -22.14 17.45
CA ARG A 615 -19.68 -23.53 16.99
C ARG A 615 -18.26 -24.05 17.26
N SER A 616 -17.23 -23.26 16.97
CA SER A 616 -15.83 -23.64 17.24
C SER A 616 -15.56 -23.87 18.73
N ILE A 617 -16.16 -23.05 19.60
CA ILE A 617 -16.08 -23.18 21.06
C ILE A 617 -16.83 -24.45 21.51
N THR A 618 -18.03 -24.71 20.98
CA THR A 618 -18.83 -25.89 21.32
C THR A 618 -18.19 -27.20 20.85
N ASP A 619 -17.60 -27.23 19.65
CA ASP A 619 -16.91 -28.41 19.15
C ASP A 619 -15.69 -28.79 20.01
N ASN A 620 -15.11 -27.77 20.68
CA ASN A 620 -14.01 -27.83 21.62
C ASN A 620 -12.89 -28.78 21.18
N ILE A 621 -12.38 -28.57 19.97
CA ILE A 621 -11.24 -29.33 19.45
C ILE A 621 -9.98 -28.78 20.13
N THR A 622 -9.62 -29.36 21.27
CA THR A 622 -8.41 -29.02 22.02
C THR A 622 -7.15 -29.47 21.28
N GLU A 623 -5.98 -29.00 21.74
CA GLU A 623 -4.69 -29.49 21.24
C GLU A 623 -4.62 -31.02 21.32
N GLU A 624 -5.01 -31.61 22.46
CA GLU A 624 -4.94 -33.06 22.66
C GLU A 624 -5.85 -33.83 21.71
N VAL A 625 -7.10 -33.37 21.54
CA VAL A 625 -8.05 -33.98 20.60
C VAL A 625 -7.48 -33.94 19.17
N LEU A 626 -6.97 -32.78 18.75
CA LEU A 626 -6.39 -32.61 17.43
C LEU A 626 -5.18 -33.53 17.21
N LEU A 627 -4.27 -33.61 18.18
CA LEU A 627 -3.07 -34.44 18.08
C LEU A 627 -3.41 -35.94 18.07
N ASN A 628 -4.40 -36.38 18.85
CA ASN A 628 -4.87 -37.76 18.86
C ASN A 628 -5.48 -38.14 17.50
N GLU A 629 -6.36 -37.31 16.97
CA GLU A 629 -6.98 -37.50 15.65
C GLU A 629 -5.93 -37.56 14.54
N ILE A 630 -4.95 -36.65 14.55
CA ILE A 630 -3.84 -36.67 13.60
C ILE A 630 -3.01 -37.96 13.75
N GLY A 631 -2.78 -38.42 14.98
CA GLY A 631 -2.09 -39.68 15.27
C GLY A 631 -2.76 -40.90 14.61
N GLU A 632 -4.09 -40.94 14.61
CA GLU A 632 -4.85 -41.96 13.89
C GLU A 632 -4.75 -41.79 12.37
N ILE A 633 -4.91 -40.55 11.88
CA ILE A 633 -4.89 -40.21 10.45
C ILE A 633 -3.59 -40.64 9.79
N ILE A 634 -2.45 -40.37 10.42
CA ILE A 634 -1.14 -40.71 9.85
C ILE A 634 -0.88 -42.22 9.78
N GLY A 635 -1.64 -43.02 10.55
CA GLY A 635 -1.62 -44.48 10.48
C GLY A 635 -2.37 -45.06 9.27
N LEU A 636 -3.17 -44.24 8.56
CA LEU A 636 -3.90 -44.70 7.39
C LEU A 636 -2.95 -45.03 6.22
N PRO A 637 -3.23 -46.08 5.42
CA PRO A 637 -2.36 -46.52 4.32
C PRO A 637 -2.00 -45.40 3.34
N MET A 638 -2.96 -44.51 3.09
CA MET A 638 -2.80 -43.30 2.29
C MET A 638 -1.55 -42.51 2.76
N TYR A 639 -1.49 -42.15 4.04
CA TYR A 639 -0.36 -41.41 4.59
C TYR A 639 0.93 -42.24 4.67
N ALA A 640 0.84 -43.52 5.04
CA ALA A 640 1.99 -44.40 5.15
C ALA A 640 2.81 -44.53 3.84
N ASP A 641 2.13 -44.74 2.71
CA ASP A 641 2.76 -44.91 1.41
C ASP A 641 3.49 -43.63 0.93
N ARG A 642 2.89 -42.45 1.16
CA ARG A 642 3.53 -41.17 0.79
C ARG A 642 4.62 -40.77 1.77
N ILE A 643 4.51 -41.05 3.07
CA ILE A 643 5.59 -40.83 4.04
C ILE A 643 6.83 -41.64 3.63
N ALA A 644 6.65 -42.89 3.22
CA ALA A 644 7.73 -43.72 2.71
C ALA A 644 8.40 -43.11 1.46
N LYS A 645 7.60 -42.63 0.48
CA LYS A 645 8.11 -41.95 -0.72
C LYS A 645 8.83 -40.62 -0.40
N ALA A 646 8.29 -39.83 0.52
CA ALA A 646 8.90 -38.56 0.95
C ALA A 646 10.24 -38.77 1.65
N HIS A 647 10.34 -39.78 2.53
CA HIS A 647 11.61 -40.16 3.16
C HIS A 647 12.65 -40.64 2.13
N GLN A 648 12.23 -41.40 1.11
CA GLN A 648 13.13 -41.79 0.02
C GLN A 648 13.65 -40.58 -0.77
N GLN A 649 12.79 -39.60 -1.09
CA GLN A 649 13.19 -38.37 -1.78
C GLN A 649 14.13 -37.50 -0.95
N GLN A 650 13.88 -37.33 0.35
CA GLN A 650 14.79 -36.59 1.25
C GLN A 650 16.15 -37.28 1.41
N GLN A 651 16.19 -38.61 1.49
CA GLN A 651 17.45 -39.35 1.51
C GLN A 651 18.23 -39.21 0.19
N HIS A 652 17.53 -39.12 -0.95
CA HIS A 652 18.17 -38.88 -2.24
C HIS A 652 18.70 -37.45 -2.38
N GLN A 653 17.99 -36.46 -1.85
CA GLN A 653 18.44 -35.06 -1.82
C GLN A 653 19.59 -34.81 -0.83
N ARG A 654 19.69 -35.56 0.27
CA ARG A 654 20.83 -35.49 1.21
C ARG A 654 22.09 -36.20 0.71
N ARG A 655 21.97 -37.07 -0.31
CA ARG A 655 23.08 -37.80 -0.94
C ARG A 655 23.63 -37.09 -2.19
N ARG A 656 22.99 -36.01 -2.62
CA ARG A 656 23.48 -35.07 -3.64
C ARG A 656 23.93 -33.80 -2.93
#